data_AF-A0A5C5VTG4-F1
#
_entry.id   AF-A0A5C5VTG4-F1
#
_cell.length_a   1.000
_cell.length_b   1.000
_cell.length_c   1.000
_cell.angle_alpha   90.00
_cell.angle_beta   90.00
_cell.angle_gamma   90.00
#
_symmetry.space_group_name_H-M   'P 1'
#
loop_
_entity.id
_entity.type
_entity.pdbx_description
1 polymer ?
#
loop_
_entity_poly.entity_id
_entity_poly.type
_entity_poly.pdbx_seq_one_letter_code
_entity_poly.pdbx_strand_id
1 'polypeptide(L)'
;MTIRRPAATVAALLAFGSISPLGPSLAMAGSGPIPFTEEAVARGVDFSVRQYFNYGFAVTFADLDNDGDPDLVALGRENGHIGLYENDGTGHFVDRFDGSGIPAVVDSSGVVAGDYDSDGDLDLYLANWGAAGQASLLLRNNGNFSFTDESALSGTNAIGPGSGCAWSDYDGDGRIDLLSAMRYQSDGTTTPTQLFRNLGGGKFLNTAPSVGLPATNKVFQVVFLDYDDDGDADLFFSNDKCPTSGITNKLYRNDGGTFVDVTASTHTGVCLESMGVAVGDFDGNGHSDLYATNTYAGNALLLNNGAGAFTESSVPCGVASFVVGWGATIFDYDNDGFQELYVCDMEVENRLYDHDGVWPAQEIGVAAGVNDPGTSFCDAVADIDLDGDLDLAVCDSPGRVLLYINHEGETRDWVKFRVVGDGLNTFAIGAKVEILAGPKSQMREVHAGGNGFKGQNELTLHFGLGTQKVVDEVLVRWPGGGMRALHNLNANSTWTLYPDAALGDANGDDVVNLADYYAILDCRAAVGDLLPGCEMMDFNGDGAVDATDLAAFALRFVGTSGDCDSDGASDIAEILSGAESDVNRNTIPDSCESVGDCNCSGAADMLDISAFVLAIIDPSGYADQFPECNRLNADTNGDGAVNVLDINRMIELLVGS
;
A
#
# COMPACT_ATOMS: atom_id res chain seq x y z
N MET A 1 66.44 4.21 11.11
CA MET A 1 67.14 4.12 12.41
C MET A 1 66.08 3.89 13.48
N THR A 2 66.04 2.69 14.01
CA THR A 2 64.95 2.13 14.85
C THR A 2 64.93 2.77 16.23
N ILE A 3 63.78 3.22 16.72
CA ILE A 3 63.62 3.67 18.11
C ILE A 3 62.83 2.61 18.88
N ARG A 4 63.52 2.02 19.86
CA ARG A 4 63.01 1.03 20.84
C ARG A 4 62.19 1.72 21.92
N ARG A 5 61.12 1.08 22.38
CA ARG A 5 60.48 1.34 23.69
C ARG A 5 61.07 0.39 24.75
N PRO A 6 61.28 0.80 26.00
CA PRO A 6 61.66 -0.11 27.08
C PRO A 6 60.45 -0.63 27.85
N ALA A 7 60.57 -1.86 28.33
CA ALA A 7 59.67 -2.51 29.27
C ALA A 7 59.96 -2.07 30.72
N ALA A 8 58.92 -2.05 31.55
CA ALA A 8 59.08 -2.12 33.00
C ALA A 8 57.95 -2.98 33.59
N THR A 9 58.35 -4.07 34.21
CA THR A 9 57.56 -5.04 34.97
C THR A 9 57.51 -4.58 36.43
N VAL A 10 56.33 -4.59 37.06
CA VAL A 10 56.21 -4.77 38.51
C VAL A 10 55.05 -5.71 38.77
N ALA A 11 55.37 -6.89 39.31
CA ALA A 11 54.42 -7.84 39.85
C ALA A 11 54.26 -7.58 41.36
N ALA A 12 53.01 -7.62 41.85
CA ALA A 12 52.71 -7.85 43.26
C ALA A 12 51.49 -8.78 43.35
N LEU A 13 51.74 -9.89 44.03
CA LEU A 13 50.92 -11.07 44.27
C LEU A 13 49.94 -10.80 45.42
N LEU A 14 48.67 -11.23 45.33
CA LEU A 14 47.88 -11.69 46.48
C LEU A 14 46.80 -12.70 46.02
N ALA A 15 46.62 -13.71 46.86
CA ALA A 15 46.10 -15.04 46.51
C ALA A 15 44.59 -15.23 46.77
N PHE A 16 44.00 -16.00 45.85
CA PHE A 16 42.86 -16.93 45.97
C PHE A 16 41.83 -16.78 47.10
N GLY A 17 40.63 -16.33 46.72
CA GLY A 17 39.36 -16.82 47.24
C GLY A 17 38.53 -17.33 46.06
N SER A 18 38.20 -18.62 46.08
CA SER A 18 37.46 -19.33 45.02
C SER A 18 36.01 -18.85 44.94
N ILE A 19 35.64 -18.25 43.82
CA ILE A 19 34.25 -18.17 43.34
C ILE A 19 34.30 -18.59 41.88
N SER A 20 33.54 -19.63 41.54
CA SER A 20 33.39 -20.16 40.19
C SER A 20 33.02 -19.04 39.22
N PRO A 21 33.69 -18.87 38.07
CA PRO A 21 33.12 -18.09 37.00
C PRO A 21 31.96 -18.90 36.42
N LEU A 22 30.74 -18.41 36.64
CA LEU A 22 29.67 -18.62 35.68
C LEU A 22 30.18 -18.02 34.37
N GLY A 23 30.76 -18.87 33.51
CA GLY A 23 31.02 -18.49 32.13
C GLY A 23 29.68 -18.19 31.46
N PRO A 24 29.63 -17.26 30.50
CA PRO A 24 28.46 -17.20 29.62
C PRO A 24 28.36 -18.57 28.98
N SER A 25 27.25 -19.26 29.25
CA SER A 25 26.82 -20.36 28.43
C SER A 25 26.56 -19.76 27.06
N LEU A 26 27.53 -19.88 26.14
CA LEU A 26 27.19 -19.99 24.73
C LEU A 26 26.38 -21.29 24.63
N ALA A 27 25.08 -21.17 24.88
CA ALA A 27 24.14 -22.05 24.22
C ALA A 27 24.40 -21.80 22.73
N MET A 28 24.84 -22.84 22.02
CA MET A 28 24.64 -22.85 20.58
C MET A 28 23.14 -22.77 20.40
N ALA A 29 22.63 -21.58 20.08
CA ALA A 29 21.29 -21.43 19.56
C ALA A 29 21.19 -22.41 18.38
N GLY A 30 20.16 -23.25 18.46
CA GLY A 30 19.98 -24.34 17.51
C GLY A 30 19.86 -23.79 16.09
N SER A 31 20.13 -24.67 15.14
CA SER A 31 19.72 -24.59 13.75
C SER A 31 18.20 -24.49 13.64
N GLY A 32 17.63 -23.35 13.99
CA GLY A 32 16.29 -22.97 13.54
C GLY A 32 16.28 -22.79 12.02
N PRO A 33 15.11 -22.77 11.38
CA PRO A 33 14.99 -22.26 10.02
C PRO A 33 15.55 -20.83 9.98
N ILE A 34 16.19 -20.48 8.87
CA ILE A 34 16.68 -19.12 8.61
C ILE A 34 15.46 -18.32 8.13
N PRO A 35 15.17 -17.13 8.70
CA PRO A 35 14.01 -16.32 8.32
C PRO A 35 13.89 -16.10 6.82
N PHE A 36 15.00 -15.75 6.14
CA PHE A 36 14.99 -15.49 4.71
C PHE A 36 15.78 -16.52 3.89
N THR A 37 15.26 -16.84 2.71
CA THR A 37 15.97 -17.56 1.63
C THR A 37 16.04 -16.73 0.37
N GLU A 38 17.22 -16.63 -0.26
CA GLU A 38 17.31 -15.99 -1.58
C GLU A 38 16.81 -16.94 -2.68
N GLU A 39 15.76 -16.53 -3.40
CA GLU A 39 15.03 -17.38 -4.35
C GLU A 39 14.78 -16.72 -5.72
N ALA A 40 15.38 -15.56 -6.02
CA ALA A 40 15.07 -14.79 -7.23
C ALA A 40 14.99 -15.65 -8.51
N VAL A 41 16.01 -16.44 -8.80
CA VAL A 41 16.05 -17.30 -10.00
C VAL A 41 15.03 -18.44 -9.92
N ALA A 42 14.79 -19.01 -8.74
CA ALA A 42 13.81 -20.08 -8.55
C ALA A 42 12.37 -19.58 -8.75
N ARG A 43 12.14 -18.31 -8.44
CA ARG A 43 10.88 -17.59 -8.62
C ARG A 43 10.77 -16.83 -9.95
N GLY A 44 11.69 -17.05 -10.89
CA GLY A 44 11.59 -16.50 -12.26
C GLY A 44 12.26 -15.14 -12.48
N VAL A 45 12.81 -14.53 -11.43
CA VAL A 45 13.54 -13.26 -11.46
C VAL A 45 15.04 -13.52 -11.70
N ASP A 46 15.40 -13.80 -12.96
CA ASP A 46 16.83 -13.86 -13.40
C ASP A 46 17.25 -12.53 -14.04
N PHE A 47 17.28 -11.46 -13.23
CA PHE A 47 17.58 -10.11 -13.70
C PHE A 47 19.02 -9.69 -13.39
N SER A 48 19.92 -9.82 -14.37
CA SER A 48 21.30 -9.34 -14.24
C SER A 48 21.39 -7.81 -14.25
N VAL A 49 22.16 -7.24 -13.33
CA VAL A 49 22.36 -5.80 -13.19
C VAL A 49 23.80 -5.45 -13.54
N ARG A 50 23.97 -4.50 -14.46
CA ARG A 50 25.29 -4.11 -14.97
C ARG A 50 26.09 -3.34 -13.91
N GLN A 51 27.41 -3.30 -14.07
CA GLN A 51 28.22 -2.38 -13.31
C GLN A 51 27.86 -0.94 -13.71
N TYR A 52 27.42 -0.14 -12.75
CA TYR A 52 27.07 1.24 -13.04
C TYR A 52 27.78 2.24 -12.13
N PHE A 53 28.53 3.13 -12.77
CA PHE A 53 29.33 4.15 -12.10
C PHE A 53 28.49 5.32 -11.55
N ASN A 54 27.19 5.36 -11.85
CA ASN A 54 26.26 6.40 -11.39
C ASN A 54 25.32 5.91 -10.27
N TYR A 55 25.91 5.18 -9.31
CA TYR A 55 25.32 4.95 -7.99
C TYR A 55 24.09 4.04 -7.98
N GLY A 56 24.16 2.91 -8.70
CA GLY A 56 23.14 1.86 -8.67
C GLY A 56 21.83 2.18 -9.38
N PHE A 57 20.92 1.21 -9.28
CA PHE A 57 19.60 1.18 -9.91
C PHE A 57 18.53 0.87 -8.87
N ALA A 58 17.28 0.83 -9.33
CA ALA A 58 16.13 0.65 -8.48
C ALA A 58 15.43 -0.70 -8.71
N VAL A 59 14.74 -1.12 -7.67
CA VAL A 59 13.75 -2.19 -7.65
C VAL A 59 12.47 -1.64 -7.01
N THR A 60 11.29 -2.06 -7.46
CA THR A 60 10.00 -1.55 -6.97
C THR A 60 8.97 -2.64 -6.97
N PHE A 61 8.13 -2.66 -5.94
CA PHE A 61 6.90 -3.43 -5.90
C PHE A 61 5.67 -2.55 -6.14
N ALA A 62 4.77 -3.03 -6.99
CA ALA A 62 3.48 -2.39 -7.29
C ALA A 62 2.56 -3.44 -7.93
N ASP A 63 1.26 -3.41 -7.63
CA ASP A 63 0.25 -4.22 -8.31
C ASP A 63 -0.12 -3.54 -9.64
N LEU A 64 0.46 -3.99 -10.77
CA LEU A 64 0.39 -3.30 -12.06
C LEU A 64 -0.77 -3.77 -12.94
N ASP A 65 -1.44 -4.86 -12.61
CA ASP A 65 -2.64 -5.33 -13.30
C ASP A 65 -3.88 -5.46 -12.40
N ASN A 66 -3.77 -5.03 -11.15
CA ASN A 66 -4.86 -4.88 -10.18
C ASN A 66 -5.51 -6.22 -9.81
N ASP A 67 -4.69 -7.29 -9.72
CA ASP A 67 -5.13 -8.62 -9.32
C ASP A 67 -4.91 -8.94 -7.84
N GLY A 68 -4.21 -8.05 -7.13
CA GLY A 68 -4.00 -8.10 -5.71
C GLY A 68 -2.65 -8.69 -5.29
N ASP A 69 -1.77 -9.08 -6.20
CA ASP A 69 -0.39 -9.42 -5.88
C ASP A 69 0.63 -8.36 -6.33
N PRO A 70 1.71 -8.17 -5.55
CA PRO A 70 2.73 -7.19 -5.90
C PRO A 70 3.61 -7.69 -7.05
N ASP A 71 3.62 -6.95 -8.15
CA ASP A 71 4.56 -7.13 -9.26
C ASP A 71 5.90 -6.45 -9.00
N LEU A 72 6.93 -6.87 -9.74
CA LEU A 72 8.28 -6.39 -9.57
C LEU A 72 8.79 -5.63 -10.81
N VAL A 73 9.22 -4.38 -10.61
CA VAL A 73 9.95 -3.59 -11.62
C VAL A 73 11.42 -3.47 -11.25
N ALA A 74 12.32 -3.79 -12.18
CA ALA A 74 13.77 -3.75 -11.97
C ALA A 74 14.52 -3.00 -13.09
N LEU A 75 15.49 -2.18 -12.70
CA LEU A 75 16.31 -1.39 -13.62
C LEU A 75 17.77 -1.88 -13.67
N GLY A 76 18.47 -1.56 -14.76
CA GLY A 76 19.94 -1.66 -14.80
C GLY A 76 20.55 -2.75 -15.67
N ARG A 77 19.79 -3.42 -16.54
CA ARG A 77 20.37 -4.32 -17.55
C ARG A 77 21.20 -3.55 -18.59
N GLU A 78 22.29 -4.18 -19.04
CA GLU A 78 23.21 -3.60 -20.03
C GLU A 78 22.56 -3.28 -21.38
N ASN A 79 21.55 -4.05 -21.79
CA ASN A 79 20.82 -3.86 -23.05
C ASN A 79 19.63 -2.89 -22.93
N GLY A 80 19.38 -2.34 -21.74
CA GLY A 80 18.27 -1.44 -21.46
C GLY A 80 16.91 -2.12 -21.29
N HIS A 81 16.88 -3.45 -21.21
CA HIS A 81 15.66 -4.20 -20.85
C HIS A 81 15.24 -3.83 -19.42
N ILE A 82 13.99 -3.41 -19.25
CA ILE A 82 13.41 -3.16 -17.92
C ILE A 82 12.80 -4.47 -17.44
N GLY A 83 13.11 -4.90 -16.22
CA GLY A 83 12.47 -6.06 -15.63
C GLY A 83 11.04 -5.66 -15.29
N LEU A 84 10.07 -6.26 -15.94
CA LEU A 84 8.65 -6.01 -15.71
C LEU A 84 8.03 -7.37 -15.40
N TYR A 85 8.03 -7.76 -14.14
CA TYR A 85 7.76 -9.12 -13.70
C TYR A 85 6.36 -9.20 -13.10
N GLU A 86 5.44 -9.87 -13.81
CA GLU A 86 4.09 -10.21 -13.33
C GLU A 86 4.20 -11.34 -12.31
N ASN A 87 3.62 -11.15 -11.13
CA ASN A 87 3.46 -12.19 -10.11
C ASN A 87 2.21 -13.05 -10.45
N ASP A 88 2.16 -14.29 -9.95
CA ASP A 88 1.05 -15.23 -10.21
C ASP A 88 0.22 -15.54 -8.96
N GLY A 89 0.33 -14.69 -7.94
CA GLY A 89 -0.24 -14.85 -6.61
C GLY A 89 0.46 -15.89 -5.73
N THR A 90 1.52 -16.55 -6.22
CA THR A 90 2.32 -17.52 -5.45
C THR A 90 3.78 -17.10 -5.29
N GLY A 91 4.09 -15.86 -5.65
CA GLY A 91 5.44 -15.31 -5.67
C GLY A 91 6.31 -15.85 -6.79
N HIS A 92 5.71 -16.41 -7.85
CA HIS A 92 6.40 -16.83 -9.06
C HIS A 92 6.16 -15.81 -10.19
N PHE A 93 7.25 -15.36 -10.80
CA PHE A 93 7.24 -14.22 -11.70
C PHE A 93 7.44 -14.59 -13.18
N VAL A 94 6.78 -13.83 -14.05
CA VAL A 94 6.95 -13.88 -15.52
C VAL A 94 7.32 -12.50 -16.05
N ASP A 95 8.43 -12.40 -16.79
CA ASP A 95 8.85 -11.15 -17.43
C ASP A 95 7.93 -10.77 -18.62
N ARG A 96 7.22 -9.65 -18.49
CA ARG A 96 6.27 -9.06 -19.45
C ARG A 96 6.85 -7.91 -20.26
N PHE A 97 8.15 -7.62 -20.16
CA PHE A 97 8.76 -6.50 -20.88
C PHE A 97 8.53 -6.57 -22.39
N ASP A 98 8.71 -7.75 -23.00
CA ASP A 98 8.55 -7.93 -24.44
C ASP A 98 7.08 -7.77 -24.86
N GLY A 99 6.78 -6.68 -25.57
CA GLY A 99 5.43 -6.37 -26.04
C GLY A 99 4.66 -5.40 -25.15
N SER A 100 5.21 -5.04 -23.98
CA SER A 100 4.62 -4.05 -23.06
C SER A 100 4.45 -2.67 -23.72
N GLY A 101 5.36 -2.28 -24.62
CA GLY A 101 5.41 -0.93 -25.16
C GLY A 101 6.43 -0.02 -24.47
N ILE A 102 7.01 -0.46 -23.35
CA ILE A 102 8.11 0.23 -22.68
C ILE A 102 9.37 0.21 -23.58
N PRO A 103 10.01 1.36 -23.84
CA PRO A 103 11.24 1.37 -24.63
C PRO A 103 12.42 0.83 -23.82
N ALA A 104 13.38 0.18 -24.50
CA ALA A 104 14.64 -0.19 -23.86
C ALA A 104 15.47 1.05 -23.51
N VAL A 105 15.85 1.19 -22.24
CA VAL A 105 16.55 2.35 -21.68
C VAL A 105 17.67 1.92 -20.74
N VAL A 106 18.87 2.44 -20.96
CA VAL A 106 20.07 2.03 -20.20
C VAL A 106 20.41 2.96 -19.03
N ASP A 107 19.95 4.22 -19.08
CA ASP A 107 20.31 5.27 -18.12
C ASP A 107 19.24 5.53 -17.05
N SER A 108 18.13 4.77 -17.05
CA SER A 108 17.13 4.81 -15.99
C SER A 108 17.74 4.36 -14.68
N SER A 109 17.51 5.14 -13.63
CA SER A 109 18.14 4.95 -12.33
C SER A 109 17.14 4.75 -11.20
N GLY A 110 16.00 5.45 -11.23
CA GLY A 110 14.90 5.28 -10.28
C GLY A 110 13.58 4.97 -10.97
N VAL A 111 12.69 4.29 -10.26
CA VAL A 111 11.33 3.95 -10.67
C VAL A 111 10.39 4.15 -9.49
N VAL A 112 9.21 4.69 -9.75
CA VAL A 112 8.09 4.78 -8.81
C VAL A 112 6.78 4.54 -9.55
N ALA A 113 5.80 3.98 -8.85
CA ALA A 113 4.48 3.65 -9.36
C ALA A 113 3.40 4.51 -8.70
N GLY A 114 2.45 5.02 -9.49
CA GLY A 114 1.34 5.84 -9.01
C GLY A 114 0.32 6.12 -10.12
N ASP A 115 -0.97 6.06 -9.80
CA ASP A 115 -2.08 6.35 -10.72
C ASP A 115 -2.24 7.86 -10.92
N TYR A 116 -1.59 8.42 -11.95
CA TYR A 116 -1.52 9.88 -12.09
C TYR A 116 -2.71 10.47 -12.84
N ASP A 117 -3.48 9.65 -13.57
CA ASP A 117 -4.66 10.09 -14.31
C ASP A 117 -5.99 9.59 -13.74
N SER A 118 -5.93 8.92 -12.58
CA SER A 118 -7.05 8.46 -11.76
C SER A 118 -7.91 7.43 -12.49
N ASP A 119 -7.28 6.55 -13.27
CA ASP A 119 -7.97 5.50 -14.03
C ASP A 119 -7.98 4.13 -13.35
N GLY A 120 -7.31 4.02 -12.19
CA GLY A 120 -7.24 2.81 -11.38
C GLY A 120 -6.03 1.92 -11.68
N ASP A 121 -5.26 2.21 -12.73
CA ASP A 121 -4.04 1.47 -13.05
C ASP A 121 -2.80 2.23 -12.53
N LEU A 122 -1.87 1.54 -11.86
CA LEU A 122 -0.62 2.19 -11.44
C LEU A 122 0.29 2.45 -12.65
N ASP A 123 0.65 3.71 -12.87
CA ASP A 123 1.58 4.15 -13.91
C ASP A 123 3.03 4.19 -13.42
N LEU A 124 3.99 4.15 -14.35
CA LEU A 124 5.41 4.17 -13.99
C LEU A 124 6.09 5.49 -14.37
N TYR A 125 6.85 6.07 -13.44
CA TYR A 125 7.81 7.12 -13.76
C TYR A 125 9.25 6.62 -13.59
N LEU A 126 10.05 6.72 -14.66
CA LEU A 126 11.46 6.33 -14.68
C LEU A 126 12.36 7.57 -14.70
N ALA A 127 13.08 7.81 -13.60
CA ALA A 127 14.08 8.87 -13.53
C ALA A 127 15.37 8.49 -14.25
N ASN A 128 15.73 9.29 -15.25
CA ASN A 128 16.93 9.07 -16.04
C ASN A 128 18.10 9.91 -15.52
N TRP A 129 19.25 9.24 -15.33
CA TRP A 129 20.49 9.90 -14.93
C TRP A 129 21.04 10.83 -16.03
N GLY A 130 20.65 10.62 -17.29
CA GLY A 130 20.89 11.58 -18.36
C GLY A 130 22.34 11.65 -18.87
N ALA A 131 23.18 10.63 -18.65
CA ALA A 131 24.54 10.59 -19.19
C ALA A 131 24.56 10.67 -20.75
N ALA A 132 23.46 10.29 -21.40
CA ALA A 132 23.25 10.42 -22.84
C ALA A 132 22.23 11.52 -23.26
N GLY A 133 21.83 12.43 -22.37
CA GLY A 133 20.78 13.43 -22.66
C GLY A 133 19.38 12.83 -22.84
N GLN A 134 19.18 11.59 -22.37
CA GLN A 134 17.87 10.93 -22.32
C GLN A 134 17.03 11.57 -21.21
N ALA A 135 15.80 11.94 -21.56
CA ALA A 135 14.83 12.47 -20.63
C ALA A 135 14.17 11.34 -19.83
N SER A 136 13.80 11.59 -18.58
CA SER A 136 12.96 10.70 -17.77
C SER A 136 11.66 10.34 -18.48
N LEU A 137 11.09 9.19 -18.12
CA LEU A 137 9.89 8.65 -18.75
C LEU A 137 8.70 8.67 -17.80
N LEU A 138 7.53 9.08 -18.29
CA LEU A 138 6.23 8.80 -17.70
C LEU A 138 5.51 7.81 -18.63
N LEU A 139 5.22 6.63 -18.10
CA LEU A 139 4.68 5.50 -18.83
C LEU A 139 3.27 5.24 -18.31
N ARG A 140 2.25 5.59 -19.09
CA ARG A 140 0.86 5.36 -18.75
C ARG A 140 0.51 3.88 -18.92
N ASN A 141 0.07 3.22 -17.86
CA ASN A 141 -0.45 1.87 -17.92
C ASN A 141 -1.80 1.86 -18.66
N ASN A 142 -2.10 0.79 -19.37
CA ASN A 142 -3.34 0.64 -20.17
C ASN A 142 -4.07 -0.65 -19.75
N GLY A 143 -3.75 -1.14 -18.55
CA GLY A 143 -4.04 -2.47 -18.05
C GLY A 143 -3.16 -3.56 -18.66
N ASN A 144 -3.03 -4.67 -17.94
CA ASN A 144 -2.39 -5.92 -18.37
C ASN A 144 -0.97 -5.73 -18.93
N PHE A 145 -0.11 -5.02 -18.20
CA PHE A 145 1.29 -4.76 -18.56
C PHE A 145 1.51 -4.06 -19.92
N SER A 146 0.52 -3.30 -20.40
CA SER A 146 0.65 -2.51 -21.63
C SER A 146 0.86 -1.03 -21.31
N PHE A 147 1.93 -0.43 -21.80
CA PHE A 147 2.34 0.94 -21.46
C PHE A 147 2.47 1.85 -22.68
N THR A 148 2.11 3.11 -22.48
CA THR A 148 2.27 4.20 -23.45
C THR A 148 3.22 5.27 -22.88
N ASP A 149 4.26 5.64 -23.64
CA ASP A 149 5.15 6.74 -23.25
C ASP A 149 4.46 8.11 -23.44
N GLU A 150 4.11 8.76 -22.33
CA GLU A 150 3.44 10.07 -22.27
C GLU A 150 4.40 11.22 -21.95
N SER A 151 5.68 10.96 -21.73
CA SER A 151 6.68 11.88 -21.15
C SER A 151 6.74 13.24 -21.85
N ALA A 152 6.74 13.24 -23.18
CA ALA A 152 6.83 14.47 -23.98
C ALA A 152 5.50 15.23 -24.01
N LEU A 153 4.37 14.53 -23.94
CA LEU A 153 3.05 15.13 -23.95
C LEU A 153 2.69 15.68 -22.57
N SER A 154 3.09 15.01 -21.51
CA SER A 154 2.80 15.38 -20.12
C SER A 154 3.60 16.58 -19.65
N GLY A 155 4.84 16.74 -20.15
CA GLY A 155 5.78 17.77 -19.71
C GLY A 155 6.70 17.32 -18.58
N THR A 156 6.72 16.02 -18.26
CA THR A 156 7.57 15.42 -17.22
C THR A 156 8.92 14.91 -17.73
N ASN A 157 9.26 15.19 -19.00
CA ASN A 157 10.50 14.79 -19.65
C ASN A 157 11.75 15.54 -19.14
N ALA A 158 12.00 15.47 -17.84
CA ALA A 158 13.18 16.02 -17.18
C ALA A 158 14.45 15.40 -17.77
N ILE A 159 15.45 16.23 -18.04
CA ILE A 159 16.79 15.76 -18.43
C ILE A 159 17.68 15.84 -17.21
N GLY A 160 18.38 14.74 -16.92
CA GLY A 160 18.96 14.41 -15.61
C GLY A 160 19.98 15.38 -14.98
N PRO A 161 20.71 14.93 -13.94
CA PRO A 161 20.76 13.57 -13.43
C PRO A 161 19.66 13.29 -12.42
N GLY A 162 18.57 12.69 -12.91
CA GLY A 162 17.48 12.21 -12.06
C GLY A 162 17.94 11.03 -11.21
N SER A 163 17.48 10.96 -9.97
CA SER A 163 17.74 9.88 -9.03
C SER A 163 16.44 9.41 -8.38
N GLY A 164 16.25 9.65 -7.08
CA GLY A 164 15.03 9.31 -6.36
C GLY A 164 13.80 10.08 -6.84
N CYS A 165 12.63 9.49 -6.70
CA CYS A 165 11.34 10.08 -7.05
C CYS A 165 10.31 9.71 -5.99
N ALA A 166 9.24 10.49 -5.90
CA ALA A 166 8.08 10.17 -5.08
C ALA A 166 6.83 10.87 -5.64
N TRP A 167 5.68 10.24 -5.45
CA TRP A 167 4.36 10.81 -5.70
C TRP A 167 3.75 11.33 -4.39
N SER A 168 2.97 12.41 -4.48
CA SER A 168 2.18 12.96 -3.35
C SER A 168 1.19 14.00 -3.86
N ASP A 169 0.01 14.11 -3.25
CA ASP A 169 -0.88 15.28 -3.43
C ASP A 169 -0.41 16.43 -2.52
N TYR A 170 0.65 17.13 -2.91
CA TYR A 170 1.27 18.12 -2.01
C TYR A 170 0.46 19.41 -1.88
N ASP A 171 -0.48 19.69 -2.77
CA ASP A 171 -1.30 20.90 -2.71
C ASP A 171 -2.77 20.66 -2.36
N GLY A 172 -3.13 19.41 -2.03
CA GLY A 172 -4.43 19.01 -1.52
C GLY A 172 -5.55 19.16 -2.55
N ASP A 173 -5.22 19.05 -3.85
CA ASP A 173 -6.19 19.20 -4.93
C ASP A 173 -6.77 17.87 -5.43
N GLY A 174 -6.41 16.78 -4.75
CA GLY A 174 -6.82 15.41 -4.98
C GLY A 174 -5.98 14.72 -6.05
N ARG A 175 -5.17 15.41 -6.85
CA ARG A 175 -4.32 14.77 -7.85
C ARG A 175 -2.93 14.55 -7.29
N ILE A 176 -2.38 13.36 -7.54
CA ILE A 176 -1.00 13.08 -7.16
C ILE A 176 -0.03 13.82 -8.08
N ASP A 177 0.95 14.47 -7.47
CA ASP A 177 2.03 15.22 -8.10
C ASP A 177 3.33 14.44 -8.05
N LEU A 178 4.25 14.73 -8.97
CA LEU A 178 5.50 13.99 -9.08
C LEU A 178 6.69 14.86 -8.67
N LEU A 179 7.46 14.41 -7.69
CA LEU A 179 8.77 14.99 -7.42
C LEU A 179 9.87 14.09 -7.96
N SER A 180 10.77 14.68 -8.75
CA SER A 180 11.96 14.00 -9.28
C SER A 180 13.22 14.68 -8.76
N ALA A 181 13.94 13.96 -7.88
CA ALA A 181 15.21 14.40 -7.33
C ALA A 181 16.23 14.52 -8.46
N MET A 182 16.90 15.68 -8.53
CA MET A 182 17.95 15.93 -9.49
C MET A 182 19.25 16.14 -8.74
N ARG A 183 20.22 15.26 -8.98
CA ARG A 183 21.55 15.43 -8.43
C ARG A 183 22.32 16.50 -9.21
N TYR A 184 23.53 16.80 -8.76
CA TYR A 184 24.48 17.61 -9.50
C TYR A 184 25.24 16.76 -10.55
N GLN A 185 25.55 17.36 -11.69
CA GLN A 185 26.32 16.74 -12.78
C GLN A 185 27.79 16.55 -12.41
N SER A 186 28.48 15.69 -13.16
CA SER A 186 29.91 15.40 -12.95
C SER A 186 30.83 16.61 -13.12
N ASP A 187 30.37 17.67 -13.81
CA ASP A 187 31.06 18.96 -13.93
C ASP A 187 30.82 19.91 -12.74
N GLY A 188 30.04 19.48 -11.75
CA GLY A 188 29.69 20.23 -10.54
C GLY A 188 28.46 21.13 -10.67
N THR A 189 27.81 21.19 -11.84
CA THR A 189 26.58 21.97 -12.03
C THR A 189 25.40 21.30 -11.33
N THR A 190 24.63 22.05 -10.56
CA THR A 190 23.40 21.57 -9.92
C THR A 190 22.24 21.63 -10.92
N THR A 191 21.62 20.50 -11.20
CA THR A 191 20.29 20.47 -11.83
C THR A 191 19.27 20.63 -10.70
N PRO A 192 18.39 21.65 -10.75
CA PRO A 192 17.36 21.81 -9.72
C PRO A 192 16.41 20.62 -9.71
N THR A 193 16.13 20.07 -8.53
CA THR A 193 15.01 19.14 -8.32
C THR A 193 13.73 19.67 -8.97
N GLN A 194 12.97 18.80 -9.61
CA GLN A 194 11.73 19.14 -10.31
C GLN A 194 10.55 18.66 -9.47
N LEU A 195 9.56 19.53 -9.26
CA LEU A 195 8.27 19.16 -8.68
C LEU A 195 7.21 19.45 -9.73
N PHE A 196 6.65 18.41 -10.31
CA PHE A 196 5.66 18.45 -11.37
C PHE A 196 4.27 18.41 -10.77
N ARG A 197 3.61 19.56 -10.71
CA ARG A 197 2.20 19.65 -10.33
C ARG A 197 1.32 19.08 -11.44
N ASN A 198 0.42 18.17 -11.10
CA ASN A 198 -0.58 17.58 -11.96
C ASN A 198 -1.76 18.54 -12.19
N LEU A 199 -1.96 18.93 -13.44
CA LEU A 199 -3.02 19.86 -13.85
C LEU A 199 -4.30 19.13 -14.32
N GLY A 200 -4.30 17.80 -14.29
CA GLY A 200 -5.31 16.95 -14.91
C GLY A 200 -5.14 16.80 -16.42
N GLY A 201 -5.84 15.82 -17.00
CA GLY A 201 -5.76 15.52 -18.44
C GLY A 201 -4.35 15.13 -18.91
N GLY A 202 -3.57 14.51 -18.01
CA GLY A 202 -2.20 14.09 -18.23
C GLY A 202 -1.22 15.22 -18.54
N LYS A 203 -1.38 16.40 -17.91
CA LYS A 203 -0.46 17.54 -18.05
C LYS A 203 0.14 17.93 -16.72
N PHE A 204 1.43 18.26 -16.75
CA PHE A 204 2.17 18.67 -15.57
C PHE A 204 2.87 20.02 -15.76
N LEU A 205 3.08 20.72 -14.66
CA LEU A 205 3.86 21.96 -14.59
C LEU A 205 4.93 21.84 -13.52
N ASN A 206 6.20 22.11 -13.86
CA ASN A 206 7.24 22.18 -12.84
C ASN A 206 7.07 23.46 -11.97
N THR A 207 6.72 23.27 -10.70
CA THR A 207 6.44 24.33 -9.70
C THR A 207 7.53 24.48 -8.64
N ALA A 208 8.58 23.65 -8.62
CA ALA A 208 9.57 23.64 -7.52
C ALA A 208 10.07 25.04 -7.08
N PRO A 209 10.51 25.94 -8.00
CA PRO A 209 10.98 27.27 -7.58
C PRO A 209 9.89 28.20 -7.05
N SER A 210 8.63 28.00 -7.47
CA SER A 210 7.50 28.84 -7.04
C SER A 210 6.92 28.45 -5.69
N VAL A 211 7.13 27.21 -5.25
CA VAL A 211 6.59 26.69 -3.98
C VAL A 211 7.63 26.65 -2.87
N GLY A 212 8.76 27.36 -3.01
CA GLY A 212 9.74 27.50 -1.94
C GLY A 212 10.88 26.47 -1.95
N LEU A 213 11.03 25.64 -2.99
CA LEU A 213 12.13 24.68 -3.10
C LEU A 213 13.36 25.30 -3.82
N PRO A 214 14.50 25.51 -3.13
CA PRO A 214 15.67 26.14 -3.74
C PRO A 214 16.40 25.22 -4.72
N ALA A 215 16.81 25.79 -5.86
CA ALA A 215 17.64 25.14 -6.88
C ALA A 215 19.05 24.73 -6.40
N THR A 216 19.47 25.18 -5.22
CA THR A 216 20.81 24.95 -4.68
C THR A 216 20.98 23.61 -3.99
N ASN A 217 19.89 22.89 -3.70
CA ASN A 217 19.95 21.59 -3.03
C ASN A 217 20.69 20.54 -3.89
N LYS A 218 21.21 19.50 -3.24
CA LYS A 218 21.99 18.43 -3.86
C LYS A 218 21.30 17.10 -3.61
N VAL A 219 20.05 17.03 -4.05
CA VAL A 219 19.11 15.99 -3.65
C VAL A 219 19.45 14.68 -4.34
N PHE A 220 19.59 13.62 -3.56
CA PHE A 220 19.79 12.26 -4.07
C PHE A 220 18.49 11.45 -3.97
N GLN A 221 17.79 11.59 -2.84
CA GLN A 221 16.50 10.98 -2.56
C GLN A 221 15.59 11.98 -1.84
N VAL A 222 14.29 11.75 -1.99
CA VAL A 222 13.20 12.54 -1.43
C VAL A 222 12.18 11.61 -0.80
N VAL A 223 11.45 12.07 0.19
CA VAL A 223 10.27 11.38 0.70
C VAL A 223 9.26 12.41 1.15
N PHE A 224 7.99 12.17 0.82
CA PHE A 224 6.87 12.90 1.38
C PHE A 224 6.39 12.16 2.63
N LEU A 225 6.05 12.91 3.66
CA LEU A 225 5.52 12.40 4.93
C LEU A 225 4.78 13.54 5.62
N ASP A 226 3.81 13.25 6.47
CA ASP A 226 3.23 14.24 7.39
C ASP A 226 3.95 14.14 8.75
N TYR A 227 4.94 15.01 9.03
CA TYR A 227 5.78 14.85 10.23
C TYR A 227 5.19 15.48 11.51
N ASP A 228 4.24 16.41 11.36
CA ASP A 228 3.60 17.12 12.47
C ASP A 228 2.09 16.85 12.65
N ASP A 229 1.58 15.84 11.93
CA ASP A 229 0.23 15.27 12.04
C ASP A 229 -0.87 16.28 11.71
N ASP A 230 -0.61 17.20 10.77
CA ASP A 230 -1.56 18.24 10.37
C ASP A 230 -2.35 17.92 9.08
N GLY A 231 -2.02 16.80 8.44
CA GLY A 231 -2.76 16.21 7.32
C GLY A 231 -2.36 16.72 5.94
N ASP A 232 -1.29 17.51 5.82
CA ASP A 232 -0.64 17.80 4.54
C ASP A 232 0.74 17.13 4.40
N ALA A 233 1.17 16.93 3.16
CA ALA A 233 2.40 16.21 2.87
C ALA A 233 3.63 17.12 2.96
N ASP A 234 4.41 16.97 4.01
CA ASP A 234 5.73 17.59 4.17
C ASP A 234 6.78 16.87 3.32
N LEU A 235 7.98 17.45 3.23
CA LEU A 235 9.00 16.98 2.32
C LEU A 235 10.38 16.94 2.95
N PHE A 236 10.99 15.75 2.97
CA PHE A 236 12.37 15.56 3.38
C PHE A 236 13.30 15.33 2.18
N PHE A 237 14.39 16.10 2.12
CA PHE A 237 15.47 15.94 1.15
C PHE A 237 16.71 15.30 1.77
N SER A 238 17.07 14.13 1.25
CA SER A 238 18.35 13.47 1.44
C SER A 238 19.38 14.15 0.52
N ASN A 239 20.15 15.09 1.08
CA ASN A 239 21.14 15.89 0.35
C ASN A 239 22.54 15.29 0.45
N ASP A 240 23.20 15.15 -0.69
CA ASP A 240 24.58 14.70 -0.80
C ASP A 240 25.58 15.87 -0.64
N LYS A 241 26.81 15.52 -0.24
CA LYS A 241 27.98 16.40 -0.17
C LYS A 241 27.91 17.51 0.87
N CYS A 242 27.23 17.33 2.00
CA CYS A 242 27.30 18.33 3.08
C CYS A 242 28.74 18.69 3.49
N PRO A 243 29.69 17.74 3.68
CA PRO A 243 31.05 18.08 4.12
C PRO A 243 31.82 19.02 3.19
N THR A 244 31.49 19.03 1.89
CA THR A 244 32.16 19.87 0.89
C THR A 244 31.34 21.07 0.44
N SER A 245 30.00 20.99 0.50
CA SER A 245 29.10 22.05 0.05
C SER A 245 28.49 22.88 1.18
N GLY A 246 28.46 22.35 2.40
CA GLY A 246 27.74 22.93 3.54
C GLY A 246 26.21 22.76 3.48
N ILE A 247 25.68 22.05 2.49
CA ILE A 247 24.25 21.79 2.34
C ILE A 247 23.91 20.51 3.10
N THR A 248 23.20 20.64 4.22
CA THR A 248 22.70 19.52 5.01
C THR A 248 21.45 18.90 4.37
N ASN A 249 20.98 17.78 4.93
CA ASN A 249 19.61 17.34 4.73
C ASN A 249 18.62 18.45 5.09
N LYS A 250 17.43 18.41 4.48
CA LYS A 250 16.41 19.44 4.64
C LYS A 250 15.06 18.82 4.93
N LEU A 251 14.37 19.36 5.92
CA LEU A 251 12.93 19.14 6.12
C LEU A 251 12.21 20.42 5.76
N TYR A 252 11.22 20.32 4.90
CA TYR A 252 10.31 21.39 4.55
C TYR A 252 8.92 21.05 5.06
N ARG A 253 8.35 21.95 5.86
CA ARG A 253 6.94 21.86 6.21
C ARG A 253 6.11 22.39 5.05
N ASN A 254 5.01 21.74 4.74
CA ASN A 254 4.05 22.23 3.78
C ASN A 254 3.04 23.16 4.50
N ASP A 255 2.80 24.33 3.91
CA ASP A 255 1.86 25.33 4.43
C ASP A 255 0.77 25.56 3.36
N GLY A 256 0.02 24.50 3.03
CA GLY A 256 -1.03 24.55 2.00
C GLY A 256 -0.51 24.72 0.57
N GLY A 257 0.42 23.84 0.16
CA GLY A 257 1.03 23.80 -1.18
C GLY A 257 2.28 24.69 -1.33
N THR A 258 2.82 25.22 -0.23
CA THR A 258 4.07 25.99 -0.21
C THR A 258 5.01 25.46 0.87
N PHE A 259 6.24 25.18 0.50
CA PHE A 259 7.24 24.59 1.38
C PHE A 259 8.05 25.65 2.15
N VAL A 260 8.18 25.43 3.46
CA VAL A 260 8.97 26.24 4.39
C VAL A 260 10.09 25.40 5.00
N ASP A 261 11.34 25.82 4.82
CA ASP A 261 12.50 25.15 5.41
C ASP A 261 12.47 25.25 6.95
N VAL A 262 12.10 24.15 7.62
CA VAL A 262 12.01 24.01 9.07
C VAL A 262 13.19 23.24 9.67
N THR A 263 14.19 22.89 8.85
CA THR A 263 15.35 22.05 9.21
C THR A 263 16.03 22.47 10.51
N ALA A 264 16.16 23.77 10.76
CA ALA A 264 16.85 24.29 11.94
C ALA A 264 16.02 24.13 13.22
N SER A 265 14.69 24.32 13.14
CA SER A 265 13.78 24.19 14.28
C SER A 265 13.49 22.73 14.63
N THR A 266 13.51 21.85 13.64
CA THR A 266 13.25 20.41 13.81
C THR A 266 14.52 19.61 14.09
N HIS A 267 15.70 20.21 13.96
CA HIS A 267 17.02 19.57 14.11
C HIS A 267 17.32 18.44 13.12
N THR A 268 16.64 18.39 11.98
CA THR A 268 16.85 17.36 10.94
C THR A 268 18.06 17.61 10.05
N GLY A 269 18.71 18.78 10.19
CA GLY A 269 19.85 19.22 9.38
C GLY A 269 21.17 18.50 9.66
N VAL A 270 21.17 17.17 9.74
CA VAL A 270 22.41 16.39 9.89
C VAL A 270 23.27 16.55 8.64
N CYS A 271 24.56 16.77 8.86
CA CYS A 271 25.52 16.96 7.78
C CYS A 271 26.04 15.61 7.28
N LEU A 272 25.43 15.09 6.21
CA LEU A 272 25.74 13.80 5.61
C LEU A 272 26.20 13.94 4.15
N GLU A 273 26.83 12.90 3.63
CA GLU A 273 26.75 12.61 2.20
C GLU A 273 25.56 11.68 2.02
N SER A 274 24.34 12.23 2.06
CA SER A 274 23.11 11.44 2.19
C SER A 274 22.74 10.77 0.85
N MET A 275 22.37 9.48 0.87
CA MET A 275 21.97 8.72 -0.32
C MET A 275 20.49 8.31 -0.28
N GLY A 276 20.13 7.37 0.60
CA GLY A 276 18.77 6.88 0.82
C GLY A 276 18.14 7.49 2.07
N VAL A 277 16.84 7.29 2.24
CA VAL A 277 16.12 7.61 3.47
C VAL A 277 15.02 6.58 3.68
N ALA A 278 14.97 5.97 4.87
CA ALA A 278 13.85 5.13 5.31
C ALA A 278 12.93 5.94 6.22
N VAL A 279 11.63 5.68 6.15
CA VAL A 279 10.59 6.29 7.00
C VAL A 279 9.75 5.19 7.64
N GLY A 280 9.48 5.31 8.94
CA GLY A 280 8.67 4.38 9.71
C GLY A 280 8.60 4.77 11.19
N ASP A 281 7.69 4.17 11.95
CA ASP A 281 7.55 4.38 13.41
C ASP A 281 8.52 3.43 14.14
N PHE A 282 9.82 3.74 14.08
CA PHE A 282 10.88 2.81 14.47
C PHE A 282 11.02 2.65 15.99
N ASP A 283 10.64 3.67 16.78
CA ASP A 283 10.61 3.55 18.24
C ASP A 283 9.20 3.23 18.81
N GLY A 284 8.19 3.10 17.95
CA GLY A 284 6.82 2.70 18.30
C GLY A 284 6.06 3.79 19.08
N ASN A 285 6.36 5.06 18.84
CA ASN A 285 5.73 6.19 19.51
C ASN A 285 4.54 6.79 18.73
N GLY A 286 4.24 6.27 17.53
CA GLY A 286 3.15 6.70 16.68
C GLY A 286 3.51 7.83 15.71
N HIS A 287 4.78 8.22 15.60
CA HIS A 287 5.23 9.29 14.71
C HIS A 287 6.34 8.81 13.76
N SER A 288 6.35 9.33 12.54
CA SER A 288 7.33 8.93 11.51
C SER A 288 8.75 9.35 11.88
N ASP A 289 9.64 8.37 12.02
CA ASP A 289 11.09 8.52 12.17
C ASP A 289 11.80 8.48 10.81
N LEU A 290 13.04 8.97 10.75
CA LEU A 290 13.84 8.99 9.52
C LEU A 290 15.19 8.31 9.73
N TYR A 291 15.56 7.36 8.86
CA TYR A 291 16.92 6.82 8.80
C TYR A 291 17.60 7.23 7.49
N ALA A 292 18.66 8.03 7.58
CA ALA A 292 19.42 8.50 6.43
C ALA A 292 20.77 7.79 6.33
N THR A 293 21.05 7.18 5.18
CA THR A 293 22.32 6.51 4.90
C THR A 293 23.42 7.50 4.54
N ASN A 294 24.66 7.13 4.81
CA ASN A 294 25.84 7.97 4.64
C ASN A 294 27.07 7.08 4.31
N THR A 295 28.25 7.70 4.33
CA THR A 295 29.54 7.05 4.19
C THR A 295 30.17 6.73 5.57
N TYR A 296 31.49 6.51 5.58
CA TYR A 296 32.33 6.26 6.76
C TYR A 296 32.22 7.28 7.91
N ALA A 297 31.48 8.38 7.73
CA ALA A 297 31.18 9.33 8.79
C ALA A 297 30.04 8.89 9.73
N GLY A 298 29.20 7.93 9.32
CA GLY A 298 28.10 7.42 10.13
C GLY A 298 26.72 7.69 9.50
N ASN A 299 25.90 6.64 9.34
CA ASN A 299 24.45 6.80 9.08
C ASN A 299 23.77 7.50 10.27
N ALA A 300 22.61 8.12 10.03
CA ALA A 300 21.87 8.85 11.06
C ALA A 300 20.43 8.34 11.19
N LEU A 301 20.00 8.13 12.43
CA LEU A 301 18.60 7.86 12.79
C LEU A 301 18.05 9.11 13.48
N LEU A 302 16.98 9.68 12.97
CA LEU A 302 16.29 10.84 13.51
C LEU A 302 14.95 10.37 14.07
N LEU A 303 14.86 10.28 15.41
CA LEU A 303 13.62 9.93 16.09
C LEU A 303 12.74 11.17 16.26
N ASN A 304 11.51 11.13 15.76
CA ASN A 304 10.50 12.17 15.93
C ASN A 304 9.94 12.10 17.35
N ASN A 305 9.90 13.23 18.05
CA ASN A 305 9.43 13.26 19.44
C ASN A 305 7.93 13.58 19.59
N GLY A 306 7.17 13.66 18.49
CA GLY A 306 5.75 14.04 18.49
C GLY A 306 5.48 15.50 18.84
N ALA A 307 6.54 16.33 18.91
CA ALA A 307 6.47 17.75 19.23
C ALA A 307 7.17 18.61 18.17
N GLY A 308 7.22 18.11 16.92
CA GLY A 308 7.76 18.81 15.75
C GLY A 308 9.29 18.92 15.74
N ALA A 309 10.00 18.03 16.43
CA ALA A 309 11.45 17.99 16.41
C ALA A 309 12.01 16.57 16.49
N PHE A 310 13.21 16.41 15.96
CA PHE A 310 13.90 15.13 15.85
C PHE A 310 15.14 15.09 16.73
N THR A 311 15.50 13.89 17.18
CA THR A 311 16.75 13.62 17.89
C THR A 311 17.58 12.60 17.12
N GLU A 312 18.82 12.95 16.79
CA GLU A 312 19.76 11.99 16.20
C GLU A 312 20.15 10.94 17.26
N SER A 313 19.80 9.68 17.00
CA SER A 313 19.83 8.57 17.96
C SER A 313 20.49 7.30 17.41
N SER A 314 21.21 7.35 16.28
CA SER A 314 21.79 6.15 15.66
C SER A 314 22.71 5.36 16.60
N VAL A 315 23.58 6.05 17.35
CA VAL A 315 24.52 5.41 18.29
C VAL A 315 23.81 4.78 19.50
N PRO A 316 22.96 5.49 20.27
CA PRO A 316 22.24 4.87 21.39
C PRO A 316 21.26 3.77 20.97
N CYS A 317 20.69 3.85 19.76
CA CYS A 317 19.82 2.82 19.21
C CYS A 317 20.58 1.64 18.57
N GLY A 318 21.92 1.72 18.43
CA GLY A 318 22.73 0.62 17.89
C GLY A 318 22.74 0.49 16.36
N VAL A 319 22.11 1.42 15.65
CA VAL A 319 21.97 1.42 14.18
C VAL A 319 22.94 2.38 13.47
N ALA A 320 23.89 2.96 14.21
CA ALA A 320 24.98 3.73 13.62
C ALA A 320 25.91 2.80 12.82
N SER A 321 25.96 3.01 11.51
CA SER A 321 26.89 2.31 10.62
C SER A 321 27.93 3.25 10.05
N PHE A 322 29.20 2.84 10.07
CA PHE A 322 30.36 3.59 9.56
C PHE A 322 30.94 2.99 8.28
N VAL A 323 30.09 2.37 7.46
CA VAL A 323 30.42 1.97 6.09
C VAL A 323 29.61 2.82 5.12
N VAL A 324 29.73 2.56 3.81
CA VAL A 324 28.92 3.24 2.81
C VAL A 324 27.59 2.50 2.67
N GLY A 325 26.51 3.11 3.15
CA GLY A 325 25.14 2.63 2.97
C GLY A 325 24.43 3.33 1.82
N TRP A 326 23.44 2.66 1.23
CA TRP A 326 22.64 3.17 0.11
C TRP A 326 21.14 3.14 0.45
N GLY A 327 20.41 2.13 -0.01
CA GLY A 327 19.03 1.86 0.37
C GLY A 327 18.92 1.46 1.83
N ALA A 328 17.78 1.80 2.42
CA ALA A 328 17.39 1.36 3.73
C ALA A 328 15.86 1.35 3.80
N THR A 329 15.29 0.35 4.49
CA THR A 329 13.84 0.21 4.71
C THR A 329 13.59 -0.13 6.16
N ILE A 330 12.47 0.38 6.70
CA ILE A 330 11.96 0.06 8.03
C ILE A 330 10.70 -0.78 7.86
N PHE A 331 10.70 -2.04 8.33
CA PHE A 331 9.59 -2.99 8.16
C PHE A 331 9.59 -4.06 9.26
N ASP A 332 8.42 -4.59 9.59
CA ASP A 332 8.25 -5.66 10.60
C ASP A 332 8.43 -7.01 9.89
N TYR A 333 9.62 -7.62 10.03
CA TYR A 333 9.91 -8.84 9.26
C TYR A 333 9.36 -10.10 9.93
N ASP A 334 9.23 -10.10 11.26
CA ASP A 334 8.89 -11.30 12.01
C ASP A 334 7.47 -11.28 12.60
N ASN A 335 6.67 -10.29 12.18
CA ASN A 335 5.29 -10.08 12.56
C ASN A 335 5.09 -9.89 14.08
N ASP A 336 6.10 -9.41 14.80
CA ASP A 336 5.99 -9.24 16.25
C ASP A 336 5.33 -7.93 16.65
N GLY A 337 5.22 -6.94 15.76
CA GLY A 337 4.68 -5.60 15.98
C GLY A 337 5.73 -4.53 16.30
N PHE A 338 7.01 -4.80 16.09
CA PHE A 338 8.10 -3.84 16.01
C PHE A 338 8.65 -3.80 14.58
N GLN A 339 9.20 -2.66 14.16
CA GLN A 339 9.80 -2.56 12.83
C GLN A 339 11.31 -2.67 12.93
N GLU A 340 11.90 -3.49 12.07
CA GLU A 340 13.33 -3.66 11.91
C GLU A 340 13.87 -2.75 10.81
N LEU A 341 15.18 -2.53 10.82
CA LEU A 341 15.86 -1.70 9.83
C LEU A 341 16.80 -2.55 8.97
N TYR A 342 16.51 -2.63 7.67
CA TYR A 342 17.43 -3.18 6.68
C TYR A 342 18.26 -2.08 6.03
N VAL A 343 19.54 -2.35 5.77
CA VAL A 343 20.45 -1.41 5.10
C VAL A 343 21.25 -2.14 4.02
N CYS A 344 21.13 -1.64 2.79
CA CYS A 344 21.99 -1.98 1.67
C CYS A 344 23.37 -1.32 1.84
N ASP A 345 24.43 -2.13 1.88
CA ASP A 345 25.80 -1.67 2.02
C ASP A 345 26.65 -1.91 0.77
N MET A 346 27.72 -1.13 0.64
CA MET A 346 28.69 -1.25 -0.45
C MET A 346 29.97 -1.96 0.01
N GLU A 347 30.31 -3.04 -0.68
CA GLU A 347 31.54 -3.84 -0.52
C GLU A 347 31.68 -4.50 0.88
N VAL A 348 30.58 -4.61 1.61
CA VAL A 348 30.45 -5.33 2.88
C VAL A 348 29.07 -5.97 2.97
N GLU A 349 28.87 -6.86 3.93
CA GLU A 349 27.57 -7.49 4.18
C GLU A 349 26.49 -6.45 4.50
N ASN A 350 25.34 -6.56 3.82
CA ASN A 350 24.10 -5.89 4.18
C ASN A 350 23.68 -6.28 5.60
N ARG A 351 22.90 -5.40 6.24
CA ARG A 351 22.54 -5.54 7.66
C ARG A 351 21.03 -5.49 7.85
N LEU A 352 20.55 -6.31 8.77
CA LEU A 352 19.22 -6.21 9.35
C LEU A 352 19.40 -5.94 10.85
N TYR A 353 18.80 -4.86 11.34
CA TYR A 353 18.86 -4.46 12.74
C TYR A 353 17.52 -4.73 13.41
N ASP A 354 17.54 -5.55 14.44
CA ASP A 354 16.38 -5.96 15.24
C ASP A 354 16.55 -5.52 16.70
N HIS A 355 15.52 -4.84 17.22
CA HIS A 355 15.52 -4.41 18.61
C HIS A 355 14.56 -5.23 19.51
N ASP A 356 13.56 -5.94 19.00
CA ASP A 356 12.55 -6.68 19.79
C ASP A 356 12.07 -5.88 21.02
N GLY A 357 11.72 -4.60 20.79
CA GLY A 357 11.35 -3.64 21.84
C GLY A 357 12.44 -3.23 22.85
N VAL A 358 13.70 -3.62 22.64
CA VAL A 358 14.85 -3.39 23.54
C VAL A 358 16.04 -2.77 22.81
N TRP A 359 16.40 -1.54 23.19
CA TRP A 359 17.58 -0.84 22.68
C TRP A 359 18.86 -1.18 23.46
N PRO A 360 20.05 -1.20 22.82
CA PRO A 360 20.29 -1.00 21.38
C PRO A 360 19.88 -2.21 20.53
N ALA A 361 19.51 -1.95 19.27
CA ALA A 361 19.25 -2.99 18.28
C ALA A 361 20.48 -3.88 18.04
N GLN A 362 20.21 -5.14 17.67
CA GLN A 362 21.17 -6.15 17.30
C GLN A 362 21.24 -6.27 15.79
N GLU A 363 22.46 -6.34 15.25
CA GLU A 363 22.64 -6.68 13.84
C GLU A 363 22.52 -8.20 13.69
N ILE A 364 21.53 -8.64 12.90
CA ILE A 364 21.13 -10.04 12.74
C ILE A 364 21.16 -10.52 11.28
N GLY A 365 21.73 -9.77 10.34
CA GLY A 365 21.67 -10.08 8.90
C GLY A 365 22.14 -11.49 8.54
N VAL A 366 23.20 -11.98 9.20
CA VAL A 366 23.69 -13.37 9.02
C VAL A 366 22.72 -14.41 9.59
N ALA A 367 22.10 -14.11 10.73
CA ALA A 367 21.12 -15.00 11.36
C ALA A 367 19.80 -15.04 10.58
N ALA A 368 19.43 -13.90 9.99
CA ALA A 368 18.25 -13.71 9.15
C ALA A 368 18.42 -14.23 7.72
N GLY A 369 19.66 -14.33 7.20
CA GLY A 369 19.93 -14.84 5.85
C GLY A 369 20.03 -13.78 4.75
N VAL A 370 20.10 -12.50 5.12
CA VAL A 370 20.05 -11.34 4.19
C VAL A 370 21.39 -10.60 4.06
N ASN A 371 22.49 -11.20 4.54
CA ASN A 371 23.84 -10.62 4.61
C ASN A 371 24.61 -10.67 3.27
N ASP A 372 24.03 -10.23 2.15
CA ASP A 372 24.76 -10.20 0.89
C ASP A 372 26.01 -9.28 0.99
N PRO A 373 27.23 -9.77 0.65
CA PRO A 373 28.47 -9.01 0.76
C PRO A 373 28.81 -8.18 -0.49
N GLY A 374 27.89 -8.08 -1.43
CA GLY A 374 28.04 -7.46 -2.74
C GLY A 374 28.05 -5.94 -2.67
N THR A 375 27.36 -5.32 -3.61
CA THR A 375 27.21 -3.87 -3.64
C THR A 375 25.76 -3.56 -3.94
N SER A 376 24.99 -3.51 -2.86
CA SER A 376 23.56 -3.29 -2.89
C SER A 376 23.27 -1.80 -2.86
N PHE A 377 22.32 -1.37 -3.68
CA PHE A 377 21.97 0.06 -3.79
C PHE A 377 20.54 0.36 -3.40
N CYS A 378 19.60 -0.48 -3.81
CA CYS A 378 18.18 -0.29 -3.58
C CYS A 378 17.61 -1.57 -2.99
N ASP A 379 16.66 -1.39 -2.10
CA ASP A 379 15.81 -2.43 -1.54
C ASP A 379 14.35 -2.02 -1.72
N ALA A 380 13.46 -3.01 -1.72
CA ALA A 380 12.01 -2.82 -1.64
C ALA A 380 11.38 -4.02 -0.91
N VAL A 381 10.29 -3.78 -0.18
CA VAL A 381 9.54 -4.83 0.54
C VAL A 381 8.09 -4.93 0.07
N ALA A 382 7.56 -6.16 0.09
CA ALA A 382 6.19 -6.54 -0.25
C ALA A 382 5.93 -7.96 0.26
N ASP A 383 4.66 -8.37 0.41
CA ASP A 383 4.30 -9.77 0.72
C ASP A 383 4.00 -10.48 -0.61
N ILE A 384 5.00 -11.17 -1.18
CA ILE A 384 4.98 -11.56 -2.60
C ILE A 384 4.31 -12.90 -2.85
N ASP A 385 4.26 -13.80 -1.87
CA ASP A 385 3.50 -15.05 -1.95
C ASP A 385 2.25 -15.09 -1.07
N LEU A 386 1.87 -13.93 -0.52
CA LEU A 386 0.60 -13.66 0.13
C LEU A 386 0.38 -14.52 1.39
N ASP A 387 1.46 -14.86 2.10
CA ASP A 387 1.43 -15.63 3.34
C ASP A 387 1.51 -14.75 4.61
N GLY A 388 1.82 -13.47 4.44
CA GLY A 388 1.59 -12.41 5.42
C GLY A 388 2.78 -11.94 6.21
N ASP A 389 3.98 -12.40 5.89
CA ASP A 389 5.22 -11.68 6.18
C ASP A 389 5.72 -10.91 4.95
N LEU A 390 6.54 -9.91 5.21
CA LEU A 390 7.13 -9.11 4.16
C LEU A 390 8.43 -9.74 3.67
N ASP A 391 8.53 -9.89 2.35
CA ASP A 391 9.72 -10.27 1.61
C ASP A 391 10.55 -9.05 1.22
N LEU A 392 11.76 -9.32 0.74
CA LEU A 392 12.74 -8.28 0.43
C LEU A 392 13.38 -8.49 -0.95
N ALA A 393 13.25 -7.52 -1.83
CA ALA A 393 14.02 -7.45 -3.07
C ALA A 393 15.21 -6.51 -2.92
N VAL A 394 16.37 -6.88 -3.47
CA VAL A 394 17.61 -6.08 -3.41
C VAL A 394 18.23 -5.95 -4.81
N CYS A 395 18.62 -4.74 -5.18
CA CYS A 395 19.29 -4.44 -6.44
C CYS A 395 20.82 -4.32 -6.25
N ASP A 396 21.55 -5.36 -6.65
CA ASP A 396 23.01 -5.40 -6.59
C ASP A 396 23.68 -4.97 -7.89
N SER A 397 24.68 -4.09 -7.83
CA SER A 397 25.41 -3.63 -9.02
C SER A 397 26.94 -3.62 -8.83
N PRO A 398 27.72 -4.37 -9.64
CA PRO A 398 27.27 -5.37 -10.60
C PRO A 398 26.77 -6.63 -9.89
N GLY A 399 25.76 -7.27 -10.43
CA GLY A 399 25.18 -8.45 -9.81
C GLY A 399 23.88 -8.84 -10.48
N ARG A 400 22.87 -9.09 -9.66
CA ARG A 400 21.50 -9.34 -10.08
C ARG A 400 20.54 -8.73 -9.09
N VAL A 401 19.26 -8.71 -9.43
CA VAL A 401 18.23 -8.57 -8.41
C VAL A 401 18.20 -9.84 -7.57
N LEU A 402 18.26 -9.67 -6.25
CA LEU A 402 18.03 -10.71 -5.25
C LEU A 402 16.59 -10.58 -4.75
N LEU A 403 16.00 -11.72 -4.39
CA LEU A 403 14.65 -11.81 -3.85
C LEU A 403 14.71 -12.75 -2.65
N TYR A 404 14.57 -12.19 -1.47
CA TYR A 404 14.61 -12.88 -0.19
C TYR A 404 13.18 -13.17 0.26
N ILE A 405 12.86 -14.46 0.29
CA ILE A 405 11.56 -14.96 0.74
C ILE A 405 11.62 -15.17 2.23
N ASN A 406 10.72 -14.54 2.93
CA ASN A 406 10.56 -14.67 4.36
C ASN A 406 9.72 -15.91 4.69
N HIS A 407 9.94 -16.51 5.86
CA HIS A 407 9.28 -17.76 6.28
C HIS A 407 8.68 -17.63 7.68
N GLU A 408 8.41 -16.40 8.11
CA GLU A 408 7.85 -16.03 9.41
C GLU A 408 6.31 -15.81 9.36
N GLY A 409 5.68 -15.77 8.19
CA GLY A 409 4.24 -15.49 8.03
C GLY A 409 3.32 -16.50 8.73
N GLU A 410 3.75 -17.75 8.85
CA GLU A 410 3.04 -18.78 9.61
C GLU A 410 3.37 -18.78 11.13
N THR A 411 4.36 -18.01 11.59
CA THR A 411 4.86 -18.07 12.96
C THR A 411 4.11 -17.12 13.90
N ARG A 412 3.70 -15.96 13.38
CA ARG A 412 2.99 -14.91 14.11
C ARG A 412 1.84 -14.34 13.27
N ASP A 413 0.87 -13.74 13.96
CA ASP A 413 -0.30 -13.17 13.30
C ASP A 413 0.03 -11.80 12.68
N TRP A 414 -0.69 -11.45 11.63
CA TRP A 414 -0.49 -10.21 10.88
C TRP A 414 -1.82 -9.59 10.46
N VAL A 415 -1.80 -8.37 9.94
CA VAL A 415 -2.94 -7.77 9.21
C VAL A 415 -2.41 -6.84 8.13
N LYS A 416 -3.07 -6.82 6.98
CA LYS A 416 -2.78 -5.91 5.88
C LYS A 416 -3.96 -4.99 5.57
N PHE A 417 -3.67 -3.77 5.13
CA PHE A 417 -4.68 -2.79 4.74
C PHE A 417 -4.36 -2.19 3.37
N ARG A 418 -5.27 -2.38 2.42
CA ARG A 418 -5.35 -1.58 1.20
C ARG A 418 -6.17 -0.34 1.51
N VAL A 419 -5.64 0.85 1.21
CA VAL A 419 -6.35 2.11 1.50
C VAL A 419 -6.85 2.70 0.20
N VAL A 420 -8.17 2.80 0.08
CA VAL A 420 -8.81 3.41 -1.10
C VAL A 420 -8.81 4.91 -0.95
N GLY A 421 -8.45 5.60 -2.02
CA GLY A 421 -8.43 7.05 -2.14
C GLY A 421 -9.76 7.75 -1.96
N ASP A 422 -9.71 9.02 -1.56
CA ASP A 422 -10.84 9.94 -1.70
C ASP A 422 -10.65 10.80 -2.96
N GLY A 423 -11.60 10.72 -3.90
CA GLY A 423 -11.54 11.44 -5.16
C GLY A 423 -10.43 10.95 -6.11
N LEU A 424 -9.56 11.87 -6.55
CA LEU A 424 -8.58 11.62 -7.63
C LEU A 424 -7.26 10.97 -7.13
N ASN A 425 -7.02 10.91 -5.81
CA ASN A 425 -5.86 10.26 -5.22
C ASN A 425 -6.26 8.83 -4.87
N THR A 426 -6.52 8.02 -5.90
CA THR A 426 -7.20 6.71 -5.86
C THR A 426 -6.55 5.67 -4.95
N PHE A 427 -5.25 5.80 -4.66
CA PHE A 427 -4.49 4.93 -3.76
C PHE A 427 -4.17 5.57 -2.40
N ALA A 428 -4.85 6.67 -2.06
CA ALA A 428 -4.73 7.35 -0.77
C ALA A 428 -3.28 7.68 -0.37
N ILE A 429 -2.44 8.10 -1.32
CA ILE A 429 -1.02 8.40 -1.06
C ILE A 429 -0.93 9.52 -0.02
N GLY A 430 -0.25 9.26 1.10
CA GLY A 430 -0.17 10.11 2.30
C GLY A 430 -1.19 9.77 3.41
N ALA A 431 -2.05 8.77 3.24
CA ALA A 431 -2.95 8.33 4.29
C ALA A 431 -2.19 7.64 5.42
N LYS A 432 -2.60 7.93 6.67
CA LYS A 432 -2.07 7.30 7.88
C LYS A 432 -3.07 6.31 8.45
N VAL A 433 -2.60 5.13 8.81
CA VAL A 433 -3.38 4.09 9.48
C VAL A 433 -2.72 3.79 10.81
N GLU A 434 -3.48 3.97 11.88
CA GLU A 434 -3.11 3.59 13.24
C GLU A 434 -3.95 2.41 13.68
N ILE A 435 -3.32 1.43 14.32
CA ILE A 435 -4.03 0.28 14.88
C ILE A 435 -3.78 0.16 16.38
N LEU A 436 -4.74 -0.44 17.06
CA LEU A 436 -4.62 -0.97 18.41
C LEU A 436 -4.93 -2.47 18.38
N ALA A 437 -3.96 -3.29 18.79
CA ALA A 437 -4.13 -4.73 18.93
C ALA A 437 -3.63 -5.18 20.31
N GLY A 438 -4.56 -5.40 21.23
CA GLY A 438 -4.26 -5.66 22.63
C GLY A 438 -3.49 -4.50 23.27
N PRO A 439 -2.24 -4.72 23.73
CA PRO A 439 -1.43 -3.66 24.34
C PRO A 439 -0.60 -2.85 23.35
N LYS A 440 -0.51 -3.24 22.08
CA LYS A 440 0.37 -2.61 21.08
C LYS A 440 -0.42 -1.65 20.21
N SER A 441 0.13 -0.45 20.02
CA SER A 441 -0.31 0.50 19.01
C SER A 441 0.79 0.63 17.97
N GLN A 442 0.40 0.79 16.70
CA GLN A 442 1.31 0.90 15.57
C GLN A 442 0.74 1.90 14.57
N MET A 443 1.61 2.57 13.83
CA MET A 443 1.24 3.50 12.76
C MET A 443 2.00 3.17 11.47
N ARG A 444 1.30 3.26 10.33
CA ARG A 444 1.89 3.20 8.98
C ARG A 444 1.29 4.28 8.09
N GLU A 445 2.05 4.71 7.10
CA GLU A 445 1.64 5.73 6.13
C GLU A 445 1.85 5.22 4.70
N VAL A 446 0.89 5.50 3.82
CA VAL A 446 0.94 5.10 2.40
C VAL A 446 1.95 5.97 1.66
N HIS A 447 3.08 5.38 1.27
CA HIS A 447 4.15 6.06 0.55
C HIS A 447 4.29 5.55 -0.88
N ALA A 448 4.20 6.44 -1.87
CA ALA A 448 4.46 6.12 -3.27
C ALA A 448 5.86 6.58 -3.68
N GLY A 449 6.85 5.78 -3.28
CA GLY A 449 8.27 6.04 -3.52
C GLY A 449 8.93 6.91 -2.45
N GLY A 450 10.25 7.01 -2.54
CA GLY A 450 11.05 7.85 -1.64
C GLY A 450 11.47 7.20 -0.33
N ASN A 451 10.67 6.30 0.22
CA ASN A 451 11.03 5.42 1.34
C ASN A 451 11.94 4.29 0.84
N GLY A 452 13.25 4.43 1.04
CA GLY A 452 14.30 3.61 0.44
C GLY A 452 15.27 4.44 -0.41
N PHE A 453 15.78 3.84 -1.49
CA PHE A 453 16.66 4.51 -2.44
C PHE A 453 16.26 4.24 -3.88
N LYS A 454 15.71 5.25 -4.57
CA LYS A 454 15.31 5.21 -6.00
C LYS A 454 14.19 4.22 -6.38
N GLY A 455 13.76 3.36 -5.46
CA GLY A 455 12.63 2.44 -5.62
C GLY A 455 11.42 2.80 -4.74
N GLN A 456 10.55 1.82 -4.57
CA GLN A 456 9.27 1.92 -3.88
C GLN A 456 8.86 0.54 -3.32
N ASN A 457 8.39 0.54 -2.07
CA ASN A 457 7.73 -0.60 -1.42
C ASN A 457 6.28 -0.73 -1.91
N GLU A 458 5.63 -1.85 -1.65
CA GLU A 458 4.19 -2.00 -1.92
C GLU A 458 3.37 -0.92 -1.21
N LEU A 459 2.23 -0.51 -1.80
CA LEU A 459 1.33 0.49 -1.21
C LEU A 459 0.45 -0.09 -0.08
N THR A 460 0.24 -1.42 -0.05
CA THR A 460 -0.50 -2.10 1.01
C THR A 460 0.25 -1.98 2.33
N LEU A 461 -0.44 -1.53 3.37
CA LEU A 461 0.16 -1.36 4.69
C LEU A 461 0.13 -2.68 5.44
N HIS A 462 1.26 -3.05 6.05
CA HIS A 462 1.42 -4.28 6.83
C HIS A 462 1.72 -4.00 8.30
N PHE A 463 1.13 -4.82 9.17
CA PHE A 463 1.29 -4.78 10.61
C PHE A 463 1.43 -6.19 11.19
N GLY A 464 2.52 -6.45 11.91
CA GLY A 464 2.65 -7.63 12.76
C GLY A 464 1.79 -7.51 14.03
N LEU A 465 1.08 -8.57 14.36
CA LEU A 465 0.17 -8.65 15.51
C LEU A 465 0.69 -9.57 16.62
N GLY A 466 1.83 -10.22 16.39
CA GLY A 466 2.42 -11.19 17.28
C GLY A 466 1.53 -12.40 17.48
N THR A 467 0.72 -12.38 18.53
CA THR A 467 -0.25 -13.45 18.82
C THR A 467 -1.69 -12.94 18.95
N GLN A 468 -1.93 -11.66 18.64
CA GLN A 468 -3.27 -11.09 18.68
C GLN A 468 -4.06 -11.58 17.47
N LYS A 469 -5.30 -12.02 17.71
CA LYS A 469 -6.17 -12.56 16.66
C LYS A 469 -7.13 -11.53 16.08
N VAL A 470 -7.19 -10.35 16.69
CA VAL A 470 -8.12 -9.29 16.38
C VAL A 470 -7.40 -7.96 16.56
N VAL A 471 -7.65 -7.04 15.65
CA VAL A 471 -7.33 -5.62 15.78
C VAL A 471 -8.53 -4.94 16.43
N ASP A 472 -8.33 -4.39 17.63
CA ASP A 472 -9.40 -3.81 18.43
C ASP A 472 -9.95 -2.51 17.78
N GLU A 473 -9.04 -1.71 17.20
CA GLU A 473 -9.36 -0.45 16.54
C GLU A 473 -8.39 -0.20 15.40
N VAL A 474 -8.92 0.25 14.26
CA VAL A 474 -8.20 0.79 13.11
C VAL A 474 -8.69 2.20 12.90
N LEU A 475 -7.80 3.18 12.99
CA LEU A 475 -8.08 4.57 12.70
C LEU A 475 -7.32 4.96 11.44
N VAL A 476 -8.05 5.28 10.38
CA VAL A 476 -7.49 5.76 9.12
C VAL A 476 -7.76 7.24 8.95
N ARG A 477 -6.74 7.99 8.55
CA ARG A 477 -6.79 9.42 8.22
C ARG A 477 -6.32 9.60 6.78
N TRP A 478 -7.16 10.17 5.94
CA TRP A 478 -6.83 10.48 4.55
C TRP A 478 -6.16 11.85 4.44
N PRO A 479 -5.32 12.06 3.40
CA PRO A 479 -4.91 13.40 3.00
C PRO A 479 -6.13 14.32 2.87
N GLY A 480 -6.05 15.53 3.42
CA GLY A 480 -7.19 16.46 3.45
C GLY A 480 -8.15 16.31 4.63
N GLY A 481 -7.91 15.34 5.53
CA GLY A 481 -8.49 15.30 6.88
C GLY A 481 -9.73 14.42 7.07
N GLY A 482 -10.14 13.66 6.06
CA GLY A 482 -11.14 12.59 6.24
C GLY A 482 -10.63 11.56 7.26
N MET A 483 -11.52 11.05 8.12
CA MET A 483 -11.14 10.04 9.12
C MET A 483 -12.24 9.02 9.30
N ARG A 484 -11.87 7.76 9.51
CA ARG A 484 -12.79 6.67 9.82
C ARG A 484 -12.16 5.70 10.81
N ALA A 485 -12.99 5.17 11.71
CA ALA A 485 -12.59 4.13 12.65
C ALA A 485 -13.32 2.83 12.29
N LEU A 486 -12.61 1.70 12.36
CA LEU A 486 -13.16 0.36 12.28
C LEU A 486 -12.73 -0.44 13.51
N HIS A 487 -13.52 -1.42 13.91
CA HIS A 487 -13.29 -2.19 15.13
C HIS A 487 -13.40 -3.69 14.88
N ASN A 488 -12.73 -4.47 15.72
CA ASN A 488 -12.83 -5.92 15.78
C ASN A 488 -12.49 -6.65 14.46
N LEU A 489 -11.50 -6.16 13.71
CA LEU A 489 -11.06 -6.80 12.46
C LEU A 489 -10.18 -8.01 12.76
N ASN A 490 -10.47 -9.15 12.12
CA ASN A 490 -9.71 -10.38 12.33
C ASN A 490 -8.29 -10.28 11.74
N ALA A 491 -7.33 -10.90 12.44
CA ALA A 491 -5.97 -11.09 11.97
C ALA A 491 -5.89 -12.08 10.79
N ASN A 492 -4.72 -12.14 10.16
CA ASN A 492 -4.37 -12.97 9.01
C ASN A 492 -5.31 -12.73 7.83
N SER A 493 -5.52 -11.45 7.53
CA SER A 493 -6.44 -10.99 6.50
C SER A 493 -5.95 -9.68 5.92
N THR A 494 -6.23 -9.50 4.63
CA THR A 494 -6.06 -8.21 3.97
C THR A 494 -7.40 -7.52 3.90
N TRP A 495 -7.53 -6.39 4.57
CA TRP A 495 -8.73 -5.57 4.62
C TRP A 495 -8.62 -4.38 3.68
N THR A 496 -9.75 -3.87 3.21
CA THR A 496 -9.80 -2.63 2.42
C THR A 496 -10.45 -1.50 3.22
N LEU A 497 -9.75 -0.38 3.33
CA LEU A 497 -10.20 0.81 4.05
C LEU A 497 -10.77 1.83 3.07
N TYR A 498 -12.07 2.10 3.19
CA TYR A 498 -12.81 3.01 2.32
C TYR A 498 -13.08 4.35 3.01
N PRO A 499 -12.94 5.49 2.31
CA PRO A 499 -13.39 6.78 2.82
C PRO A 499 -14.91 6.82 2.91
N ASP A 500 -15.43 7.71 3.75
CA ASP A 500 -16.87 7.87 3.95
C ASP A 500 -17.63 8.06 2.63
N ALA A 501 -17.04 8.74 1.63
CA ALA A 501 -17.69 8.99 0.35
C ALA A 501 -18.00 7.71 -0.44
N ALA A 502 -17.16 6.68 -0.33
CA ALA A 502 -17.31 5.42 -1.06
C ALA A 502 -18.28 4.42 -0.40
N LEU A 503 -18.70 4.65 0.86
CA LEU A 503 -19.54 3.69 1.58
C LEU A 503 -20.90 3.46 0.88
N GLY A 504 -21.22 2.18 0.71
CA GLY A 504 -22.44 1.69 0.07
C GLY A 504 -22.41 1.62 -1.45
N ASP A 505 -21.35 2.06 -2.13
CA ASP A 505 -21.24 2.02 -3.60
C ASP A 505 -20.34 0.85 -4.02
N ALA A 506 -20.91 -0.36 -4.03
CA ALA A 506 -20.15 -1.59 -4.25
C ALA A 506 -19.58 -1.74 -5.66
N ASN A 507 -20.22 -1.11 -6.65
CA ASN A 507 -19.80 -1.20 -8.03
C ASN A 507 -18.96 0.02 -8.49
N GLY A 508 -18.80 1.03 -7.64
CA GLY A 508 -18.00 2.22 -7.90
C GLY A 508 -18.58 3.12 -9.01
N ASP A 509 -19.90 3.15 -9.18
CA ASP A 509 -20.57 3.97 -10.19
C ASP A 509 -20.99 5.37 -9.70
N ASP A 510 -20.54 5.75 -8.50
CA ASP A 510 -20.85 6.97 -7.74
C ASP A 510 -22.34 7.07 -7.34
N VAL A 511 -23.11 5.98 -7.42
CA VAL A 511 -24.55 5.97 -7.11
C VAL A 511 -24.92 4.73 -6.30
N VAL A 512 -25.10 4.90 -5.00
CA VAL A 512 -25.68 3.85 -4.13
C VAL A 512 -27.10 3.53 -4.61
N ASN A 513 -27.30 2.37 -5.21
CA ASN A 513 -28.55 1.97 -5.84
C ASN A 513 -28.85 0.47 -5.63
N LEU A 514 -29.75 -0.08 -6.44
CA LEU A 514 -30.16 -1.47 -6.32
C LEU A 514 -29.00 -2.46 -6.52
N ALA A 515 -28.07 -2.14 -7.41
CA ALA A 515 -26.90 -2.97 -7.65
C ALA A 515 -26.14 -3.22 -6.34
N ASP A 516 -26.02 -2.20 -5.49
CA ASP A 516 -25.30 -2.25 -4.22
C ASP A 516 -26.12 -2.85 -3.09
N TYR A 517 -27.45 -2.78 -3.18
CA TYR A 517 -28.34 -3.36 -2.19
C TYR A 517 -28.08 -4.86 -2.01
N TYR A 518 -27.79 -5.58 -3.10
CA TYR A 518 -27.46 -7.00 -2.99
C TYR A 518 -26.11 -7.24 -2.32
N ALA A 519 -25.14 -6.35 -2.50
CA ALA A 519 -23.85 -6.46 -1.84
C ALA A 519 -23.99 -6.30 -0.31
N ILE A 520 -24.76 -5.33 0.18
CA ILE A 520 -24.99 -5.20 1.63
C ILE A 520 -25.76 -6.39 2.21
N LEU A 521 -26.72 -6.97 1.47
CA LEU A 521 -27.41 -8.17 1.90
C LEU A 521 -26.49 -9.39 1.97
N ASP A 522 -25.62 -9.57 0.98
CA ASP A 522 -24.69 -10.69 0.93
C ASP A 522 -23.66 -10.57 2.08
N CYS A 523 -23.18 -9.36 2.39
CA CYS A 523 -22.34 -9.09 3.55
C CYS A 523 -23.04 -9.33 4.89
N ARG A 524 -24.33 -8.95 5.01
CA ARG A 524 -25.15 -9.17 6.21
C ARG A 524 -25.48 -10.64 6.44
N ALA A 525 -25.53 -11.46 5.38
CA ALA A 525 -25.84 -12.89 5.49
C ALA A 525 -24.73 -13.69 6.22
N ALA A 526 -23.52 -13.12 6.34
CA ALA A 526 -22.47 -13.66 7.17
C ALA A 526 -22.87 -13.57 8.65
N VAL A 527 -23.14 -14.72 9.28
CA VAL A 527 -23.43 -14.76 10.71
C VAL A 527 -22.12 -14.67 11.48
N GLY A 528 -21.88 -13.56 12.19
CA GLY A 528 -20.71 -13.40 13.05
C GLY A 528 -19.95 -12.10 12.78
N ASP A 529 -18.63 -12.21 12.71
CA ASP A 529 -17.70 -11.10 12.47
C ASP A 529 -17.75 -10.64 11.01
N LEU A 530 -17.38 -9.39 10.76
CA LEU A 530 -17.17 -8.85 9.41
C LEU A 530 -16.22 -9.76 8.61
N LEU A 531 -16.47 -9.88 7.31
CA LEU A 531 -15.59 -10.58 6.37
C LEU A 531 -14.78 -9.56 5.55
N PRO A 532 -13.52 -9.87 5.18
CA PRO A 532 -12.79 -9.05 4.21
C PRO A 532 -13.59 -8.88 2.91
N GLY A 533 -13.63 -7.65 2.39
CA GLY A 533 -14.46 -7.26 1.25
C GLY A 533 -15.85 -6.71 1.62
N CYS A 534 -16.24 -6.72 2.89
CA CYS A 534 -17.50 -6.15 3.37
C CYS A 534 -17.36 -4.81 4.11
N GLU A 535 -16.16 -4.25 4.18
CA GLU A 535 -15.82 -3.04 4.96
C GLU A 535 -16.56 -1.79 4.45
N MET A 536 -16.88 -1.75 3.16
CA MET A 536 -17.67 -0.69 2.54
C MET A 536 -19.14 -0.70 2.97
N MET A 537 -19.61 -1.82 3.52
CA MET A 537 -20.98 -2.04 3.99
C MET A 537 -21.10 -1.93 5.52
N ASP A 538 -19.99 -1.82 6.24
CA ASP A 538 -19.93 -1.52 7.67
C ASP A 538 -19.86 0.00 7.87
N PHE A 539 -21.00 0.69 7.85
CA PHE A 539 -21.06 2.15 7.87
C PHE A 539 -20.63 2.74 9.22
N ASN A 540 -20.89 2.04 10.31
CA ASN A 540 -20.58 2.52 11.65
C ASN A 540 -19.19 2.05 12.15
N GLY A 541 -18.54 1.13 11.43
CA GLY A 541 -17.21 0.60 11.71
C GLY A 541 -17.17 -0.34 12.91
N ASP A 542 -18.28 -0.95 13.32
CA ASP A 542 -18.33 -1.76 14.55
C ASP A 542 -17.86 -3.22 14.38
N GLY A 543 -17.53 -3.61 13.14
CA GLY A 543 -17.08 -4.95 12.80
C GLY A 543 -18.23 -5.90 12.48
N ALA A 544 -19.40 -5.38 12.13
CA ALA A 544 -20.54 -6.14 11.63
C ALA A 544 -21.33 -5.33 10.59
N VAL A 545 -22.08 -6.03 9.73
CA VAL A 545 -23.08 -5.40 8.86
C VAL A 545 -24.47 -5.69 9.44
N ASP A 546 -25.04 -4.73 10.14
CA ASP A 546 -26.26 -4.89 10.93
C ASP A 546 -27.40 -3.93 10.53
N ALA A 547 -28.42 -3.80 11.40
CA ALA A 547 -29.57 -2.94 11.13
C ALA A 547 -29.21 -1.44 11.09
N THR A 548 -28.14 -1.05 11.79
CA THR A 548 -27.58 0.30 11.79
C THR A 548 -26.99 0.64 10.43
N ASP A 549 -26.22 -0.29 9.85
CA ASP A 549 -25.61 -0.10 8.53
C ASP A 549 -26.65 -0.09 7.42
N LEU A 550 -27.64 -0.98 7.50
CA LEU A 550 -28.74 -0.99 6.54
C LEU A 550 -29.54 0.33 6.58
N ALA A 551 -29.72 0.91 7.78
CA ALA A 551 -30.36 2.22 7.91
C ALA A 551 -29.49 3.34 7.33
N ALA A 552 -28.17 3.29 7.51
CA ALA A 552 -27.23 4.25 6.92
C ALA A 552 -27.17 4.14 5.39
N PHE A 553 -27.14 2.92 4.85
CA PHE A 553 -27.24 2.61 3.43
C PHE A 553 -28.53 3.18 2.82
N ALA A 554 -29.68 2.97 3.47
CA ALA A 554 -30.97 3.50 3.02
C ALA A 554 -31.02 5.03 2.94
N LEU A 555 -30.22 5.75 3.74
CA LEU A 555 -30.11 7.22 3.66
C LEU A 555 -29.33 7.70 2.43
N ARG A 556 -28.46 6.85 1.87
CA ARG A 556 -27.67 7.14 0.66
C ARG A 556 -28.30 6.61 -0.62
N PHE A 557 -29.19 5.63 -0.50
CA PHE A 557 -29.82 4.97 -1.62
C PHE A 557 -30.56 5.96 -2.55
N VAL A 558 -30.20 5.92 -3.83
CA VAL A 558 -30.82 6.68 -4.91
C VAL A 558 -31.61 5.72 -5.80
N GLY A 559 -32.93 5.79 -5.71
CA GLY A 559 -33.82 5.07 -6.60
C GLY A 559 -35.25 5.54 -6.47
N THR A 560 -35.98 5.55 -7.58
CA THR A 560 -37.43 5.69 -7.57
C THR A 560 -38.01 4.29 -7.59
N SER A 561 -38.53 3.83 -6.45
CA SER A 561 -39.45 2.72 -6.48
C SER A 561 -40.88 3.25 -6.51
N GLY A 562 -41.83 2.40 -6.88
CA GLY A 562 -43.24 2.70 -6.71
C GLY A 562 -43.61 2.89 -5.25
N ASP A 563 -44.90 3.11 -5.04
CA ASP A 563 -45.58 2.99 -3.76
C ASP A 563 -46.81 2.12 -4.09
N CYS A 564 -46.53 0.83 -4.26
CA CYS A 564 -47.43 -0.14 -4.87
C CYS A 564 -48.65 -0.43 -3.99
N ASP A 565 -48.49 -0.32 -2.66
CA ASP A 565 -49.57 -0.43 -1.70
C ASP A 565 -50.22 0.93 -1.35
N SER A 566 -49.62 2.04 -1.81
CA SER A 566 -50.08 3.41 -1.62
C SER A 566 -50.14 3.85 -0.15
N ASP A 567 -49.28 3.29 0.70
CA ASP A 567 -49.20 3.63 2.12
C ASP A 567 -48.36 4.92 2.39
N GLY A 568 -47.64 5.38 1.36
CA GLY A 568 -46.82 6.58 1.38
C GLY A 568 -45.34 6.33 1.69
N ALA A 569 -44.93 5.09 1.96
CA ALA A 569 -43.56 4.62 1.84
C ALA A 569 -43.30 4.20 0.39
N SER A 570 -42.05 4.31 -0.05
CA SER A 570 -41.68 3.77 -1.36
C SER A 570 -41.37 2.27 -1.18
N ASP A 571 -41.76 1.43 -2.13
CA ASP A 571 -41.50 -0.02 -2.19
C ASP A 571 -40.08 -0.41 -1.72
N ILE A 572 -39.05 0.32 -2.17
CA ILE A 572 -37.66 0.07 -1.79
C ILE A 572 -37.36 0.44 -0.34
N ALA A 573 -38.01 1.47 0.20
CA ALA A 573 -37.87 1.83 1.62
C ALA A 573 -38.48 0.75 2.51
N GLU A 574 -39.55 0.09 2.06
CA GLU A 574 -40.15 -1.04 2.75
C GLU A 574 -39.26 -2.28 2.69
N ILE A 575 -38.71 -2.61 1.51
CA ILE A 575 -37.71 -3.68 1.33
C ILE A 575 -36.46 -3.41 2.19
N LEU A 576 -35.92 -2.19 2.15
CA LEU A 576 -34.74 -1.79 2.92
C LEU A 576 -34.99 -1.82 4.43
N SER A 577 -36.20 -1.49 4.89
CA SER A 577 -36.58 -1.59 6.30
C SER A 577 -36.90 -3.02 6.76
N GLY A 578 -37.02 -3.97 5.82
CA GLY A 578 -37.49 -5.33 6.07
C GLY A 578 -38.98 -5.40 6.44
N ALA A 579 -39.75 -4.35 6.16
CA ALA A 579 -41.20 -4.37 6.27
C ALA A 579 -41.81 -5.33 5.24
N GLU A 580 -41.18 -5.44 4.08
CA GLU A 580 -41.55 -6.30 2.97
C GLU A 580 -40.37 -7.16 2.50
N SER A 581 -40.65 -8.30 1.87
CA SER A 581 -39.63 -9.16 1.25
C SER A 581 -39.54 -8.91 -0.25
N ASP A 582 -38.36 -9.12 -0.83
CA ASP A 582 -38.13 -9.16 -2.28
C ASP A 582 -37.29 -10.41 -2.58
N VAL A 583 -37.94 -11.57 -2.61
CA VAL A 583 -37.25 -12.86 -2.76
C VAL A 583 -36.65 -13.01 -4.16
N ASN A 584 -37.28 -12.42 -5.17
CA ASN A 584 -36.91 -12.57 -6.56
C ASN A 584 -35.90 -11.50 -7.04
N ARG A 585 -35.59 -10.51 -6.19
CA ARG A 585 -34.60 -9.46 -6.42
C ARG A 585 -35.00 -8.51 -7.56
N ASN A 586 -36.27 -8.11 -7.63
CA ASN A 586 -36.80 -7.24 -8.70
C ASN A 586 -37.28 -5.85 -8.26
N THR A 587 -37.06 -5.45 -7.01
CA THR A 587 -37.43 -4.14 -6.41
C THR A 587 -38.90 -3.91 -6.14
N ILE A 588 -39.74 -4.92 -6.35
CA ILE A 588 -41.15 -4.87 -6.07
C ILE A 588 -41.38 -5.78 -4.84
N PRO A 589 -41.95 -5.26 -3.74
CA PRO A 589 -42.36 -6.06 -2.61
C PRO A 589 -43.12 -7.30 -3.06
N ASP A 590 -42.77 -8.47 -2.53
CA ASP A 590 -43.46 -9.74 -2.82
C ASP A 590 -44.97 -9.62 -2.49
N SER A 591 -45.36 -8.71 -1.57
CA SER A 591 -46.76 -8.39 -1.27
C SER A 591 -47.47 -7.61 -2.39
N CYS A 592 -46.71 -6.86 -3.19
CA CYS A 592 -47.17 -6.15 -4.37
C CYS A 592 -47.11 -7.02 -5.63
N GLU A 593 -46.33 -8.10 -5.61
CA GLU A 593 -46.45 -9.19 -6.56
C GLU A 593 -47.73 -9.97 -6.25
N SER A 594 -48.84 -9.55 -6.85
CA SER A 594 -50.13 -10.13 -6.50
C SER A 594 -50.13 -11.64 -6.74
N VAL A 595 -50.29 -12.40 -5.65
CA VAL A 595 -50.49 -13.84 -5.67
C VAL A 595 -51.62 -14.16 -6.67
N GLY A 596 -51.31 -14.91 -7.73
CA GLY A 596 -52.23 -15.21 -8.83
C GLY A 596 -52.02 -14.41 -10.12
N ASP A 597 -51.25 -13.32 -10.13
CA ASP A 597 -50.81 -12.59 -11.34
C ASP A 597 -49.60 -13.27 -11.97
N CYS A 598 -49.88 -14.39 -12.62
CA CYS A 598 -48.88 -15.24 -13.23
C CYS A 598 -48.31 -14.66 -14.53
N ASN A 599 -48.88 -13.58 -15.07
CA ASN A 599 -48.42 -12.91 -16.28
C ASN A 599 -47.86 -11.48 -16.05
N CYS A 600 -47.84 -11.03 -14.79
CA CYS A 600 -47.35 -9.72 -14.34
C CYS A 600 -48.02 -8.55 -15.05
N SER A 601 -49.32 -8.68 -15.28
CA SER A 601 -50.13 -7.59 -15.84
C SER A 601 -50.52 -6.54 -14.80
N GLY A 602 -50.18 -6.77 -13.52
CA GLY A 602 -50.54 -5.94 -12.38
C GLY A 602 -51.90 -6.32 -11.79
N ALA A 603 -52.48 -7.46 -12.16
CA ALA A 603 -53.75 -7.95 -11.63
C ALA A 603 -53.88 -9.48 -11.81
N ALA A 604 -54.32 -10.18 -10.78
CA ALA A 604 -54.75 -11.57 -10.90
C ALA A 604 -56.12 -11.65 -11.60
N ASP A 605 -56.12 -11.96 -12.90
CA ASP A 605 -57.30 -12.04 -13.75
C ASP A 605 -57.31 -13.29 -14.66
N MET A 606 -58.35 -13.44 -15.48
CA MET A 606 -58.50 -14.66 -16.29
C MET A 606 -57.39 -14.87 -17.32
N LEU A 607 -56.62 -13.84 -17.66
CA LEU A 607 -55.47 -13.91 -18.55
C LEU A 607 -54.30 -14.65 -17.90
N ASP A 608 -54.25 -14.70 -16.56
CA ASP A 608 -53.23 -15.42 -15.79
C ASP A 608 -53.37 -16.93 -15.84
N ILE A 609 -54.57 -17.46 -16.11
CA ILE A 609 -54.80 -18.91 -16.17
C ILE A 609 -53.83 -19.59 -17.14
N SER A 610 -53.56 -18.95 -18.27
CA SER A 610 -52.66 -19.48 -19.30
C SER A 610 -51.22 -19.56 -18.79
N ALA A 611 -50.78 -18.52 -18.08
CA ALA A 611 -49.46 -18.41 -17.51
C ALA A 611 -49.28 -19.34 -16.29
N PHE A 612 -50.30 -19.43 -15.43
CA PHE A 612 -50.39 -20.38 -14.31
C PHE A 612 -50.25 -21.84 -14.77
N VAL A 613 -50.99 -22.22 -15.83
CA VAL A 613 -50.89 -23.57 -16.38
C VAL A 613 -49.50 -23.83 -16.93
N LEU A 614 -48.91 -22.86 -17.65
CA LEU A 614 -47.55 -22.96 -18.18
C LEU A 614 -46.52 -23.11 -17.05
N ALA A 615 -46.66 -22.34 -15.96
CA ALA A 615 -45.84 -22.44 -14.76
C ALA A 615 -45.86 -23.86 -14.15
N ILE A 616 -46.96 -24.61 -14.26
CA ILE A 616 -47.02 -25.99 -13.74
C ILE A 616 -46.40 -26.99 -14.71
N ILE A 617 -46.70 -26.88 -16.00
CA ILE A 617 -46.42 -27.95 -16.99
C ILE A 617 -45.09 -27.78 -17.73
N ASP A 618 -44.59 -26.56 -17.86
CA ASP A 618 -43.34 -26.22 -18.55
C ASP A 618 -42.66 -25.02 -17.89
N PRO A 619 -41.94 -25.23 -16.77
CA PRO A 619 -41.27 -24.16 -16.03
C PRO A 619 -40.23 -23.41 -16.86
N SER A 620 -39.54 -24.11 -17.76
CA SER A 620 -38.59 -23.51 -18.70
C SER A 620 -39.28 -22.59 -19.69
N GLY A 621 -40.36 -23.06 -20.33
CA GLY A 621 -41.13 -22.25 -21.27
C GLY A 621 -41.86 -21.09 -20.59
N TYR A 622 -42.23 -21.23 -19.32
CA TYR A 622 -42.76 -20.12 -18.52
C TYR A 622 -41.72 -19.02 -18.34
N ALA A 623 -40.49 -19.36 -17.94
CA ALA A 623 -39.42 -18.39 -17.77
C ALA A 623 -39.04 -17.71 -19.10
N ASP A 624 -39.06 -18.45 -20.22
CA ASP A 624 -38.81 -17.88 -21.55
C ASP A 624 -39.92 -16.90 -22.00
N GLN A 625 -41.17 -17.18 -21.62
CA GLN A 625 -42.34 -16.42 -22.07
C GLN A 625 -42.69 -15.23 -21.15
N PHE A 626 -42.41 -15.35 -19.86
CA PHE A 626 -42.66 -14.34 -18.83
C PHE A 626 -41.38 -14.10 -18.02
N PRO A 627 -40.33 -13.54 -18.65
CA PRO A 627 -39.01 -13.39 -18.03
C PRO A 627 -39.01 -12.43 -16.84
N GLU A 628 -40.01 -11.55 -16.75
CA GLU A 628 -40.16 -10.57 -15.66
C GLU A 628 -41.09 -11.09 -14.54
N CYS A 629 -41.59 -12.33 -14.66
CA CYS A 629 -42.50 -12.91 -13.68
C CYS A 629 -41.87 -13.97 -12.81
N ASN A 630 -42.12 -13.87 -11.51
CA ASN A 630 -41.81 -14.93 -10.58
C ASN A 630 -42.81 -16.08 -10.74
N ARG A 631 -42.29 -17.28 -11.02
CA ARG A 631 -43.11 -18.50 -11.10
C ARG A 631 -43.86 -18.77 -9.79
N LEU A 632 -43.37 -18.27 -8.65
CA LEU A 632 -44.03 -18.36 -7.35
C LEU A 632 -45.35 -17.56 -7.28
N ASN A 633 -45.64 -16.67 -8.24
CA ASN A 633 -46.98 -16.06 -8.35
C ASN A 633 -48.06 -17.11 -8.59
N ALA A 634 -47.68 -18.29 -9.10
CA ALA A 634 -48.54 -19.45 -9.26
C ALA A 634 -48.64 -20.33 -7.99
N ASP A 635 -47.83 -20.11 -6.95
CA ASP A 635 -47.98 -20.73 -5.62
C ASP A 635 -49.04 -19.99 -4.81
N THR A 636 -50.29 -20.06 -5.29
CA THR A 636 -51.36 -19.27 -4.71
C THR A 636 -51.78 -19.72 -3.31
N ASN A 637 -51.36 -20.92 -2.88
CA ASN A 637 -51.67 -21.44 -1.55
C ASN A 637 -50.54 -21.18 -0.52
N GLY A 638 -49.35 -20.79 -0.97
CA GLY A 638 -48.22 -20.39 -0.14
C GLY A 638 -47.50 -21.54 0.55
N ASP A 639 -47.53 -22.75 -0.02
CA ASP A 639 -46.85 -23.94 0.54
C ASP A 639 -45.42 -24.16 0.00
N GLY A 640 -44.95 -23.27 -0.86
CA GLY A 640 -43.63 -23.30 -1.49
C GLY A 640 -43.56 -24.19 -2.73
N ALA A 641 -44.68 -24.76 -3.18
CA ALA A 641 -44.71 -25.67 -4.32
C ALA A 641 -45.76 -25.27 -5.37
N VAL A 642 -45.33 -24.74 -6.50
CA VAL A 642 -46.20 -24.47 -7.67
C VAL A 642 -46.72 -25.76 -8.27
N ASN A 643 -47.97 -26.11 -7.99
CA ASN A 643 -48.58 -27.36 -8.38
C ASN A 643 -50.11 -27.25 -8.57
N VAL A 644 -50.77 -28.38 -8.81
CA VAL A 644 -52.22 -28.40 -9.09
C VAL A 644 -53.09 -28.00 -7.90
N LEU A 645 -52.55 -27.98 -6.68
CA LEU A 645 -53.27 -27.59 -5.47
C LEU A 645 -53.52 -26.08 -5.42
N ASP A 646 -52.68 -25.29 -6.07
CA ASP A 646 -52.80 -23.84 -6.19
C ASP A 646 -54.04 -23.42 -6.99
N ILE A 647 -54.53 -24.28 -7.89
CA ILE A 647 -55.60 -23.88 -8.80
C ILE A 647 -56.90 -23.51 -8.07
N ASN A 648 -57.16 -24.09 -6.90
CA ASN A 648 -58.36 -23.78 -6.13
C ASN A 648 -58.34 -22.36 -5.59
N ARG A 649 -57.19 -21.91 -5.08
CA ARG A 649 -57.03 -20.57 -4.56
C ARG A 649 -56.95 -19.55 -5.68
N MET A 650 -56.33 -19.91 -6.81
CA MET A 650 -56.38 -19.08 -8.02
C MET A 650 -57.82 -18.87 -8.52
N ILE A 651 -58.65 -19.91 -8.55
CA ILE A 651 -60.08 -19.77 -8.91
C ILE A 651 -60.82 -18.85 -7.92
N GLU A 652 -60.52 -18.92 -6.62
CA GLU A 652 -61.13 -18.01 -5.63
C GLU A 652 -60.76 -16.55 -5.89
N LEU A 653 -59.51 -16.27 -6.24
CA LEU A 653 -59.01 -14.93 -6.57
C LEU A 653 -59.72 -14.36 -7.80
N LEU A 654 -59.92 -15.20 -8.83
CA LEU A 654 -60.61 -14.82 -10.07
C LEU A 654 -62.13 -14.62 -9.94
N VAL A 655 -62.75 -15.24 -8.95
CA VAL A 655 -64.20 -15.11 -8.71
C VAL A 655 -64.52 -13.90 -7.83
N GLY A 656 -63.49 -13.31 -7.19
CA GLY A 656 -63.60 -12.12 -6.36
C GLY A 656 -63.34 -10.78 -7.06
N SER A 657 -62.79 -10.78 -8.28
CA SER A 657 -62.39 -9.59 -9.06
C SER A 657 -63.47 -9.04 -10.01
#